data_AF-A0A3M1ALK7-F1
#
_entry.id   AF-A0A3M1ALK7-F1
#
_cell.length_a   1.000
_cell.length_b   1.000
_cell.length_c   1.000
_cell.angle_alpha   90.00
_cell.angle_beta   90.00
_cell.angle_gamma   90.00
#
_symmetry.space_group_name_H-M   'P 1'
#
loop_
_entity.id
_entity.type
_entity.pdbx_description
1 polymer ?
#
loop_
_entity_poly.entity_id
_entity_poly.type
_entity_poly.pdbx_seq_one_letter_code
_entity_poly.pdbx_strand_id
1 'polypeptide(L)'
;MLVGTWVGEGPGGTGDEWNDDVSLFDVREDITFSWDFDKSIRPTANPQWVGPVGYVGYAFLESPGNSVDGIDNDDDSRGGSPRFTASDFEPRTLSTSPGTNANFPDNKVVLIDKNTFERTVIDVPADTTTVISQGLPYTIGPGITLIEKPNNLIDDDLDGLIDESFDVHFRQIRRDSRGVVLIDLPAEVSYKNYFTGAGLFDPLIDEARDDGIDNDGDWNPEFDDVGADGVPNTLDFGEGDGQPTPGEPNFDALDVDESDQIGLTSFEYFAPANQIQLANDENLWQRLSPGFFEVPNIFINNIATRGEDGDLLYGSGFFPLPAKKVQRFSMALVYGIDFDDLIRNKRTVQEIFDNNYTFAKPPELPTVTAVPGNKKVTLYWDRLSEKSIDPTLRIKDFEGYKIYRSTDPDFTDARKITDGRGQLIFFQPIAQFDLKDGIRGFFKAGPELVDRIQGADFYLGDDTGLVHSYVDSTGDLDNGRRYFYALAAYDHGDSEKNIFPSETSKFIFRDASGNIITDKNTVVITPNAPAAGYVPPPNGKELEYASTTNSGDGIGTIFWSGIDPRRIRDGVTYRVNFWDTSNDGLDSDGDWQSFADLDSNNVWTANEPLNDDVGLDGIPNTGDPGEGDGKPTPGIPGDKNAPGEPNVDLRDAEEFVPITSLYSVSDLNGVEETITAADTNNILLGRRHLIQGTVSLTNSSGALVPPEDYVIDYNRGLLRGAFAGALPMGSTYKISYQFFSVFRSPLVQRTDSDIFDGIQLSFKNFQQVEINREETKWQKPENTDFKVSVAEFVANIGTVVLKGIRYPNDYKVTFFDEPTVSTFHLRIPSLGIDLPPTKVNFDVENLQTGKKVDFIIEEVVADGFINGGERVTFIEPAANDSVAFTWSLTFTATDSSVTPKAGKTFIVKTLKPFRRGDIFEFEAVGPKVEQAAAAAAIQDIKVVPNPYVAAATWEQPLPPTISSGRGERRIDFIHVPANAKIHIFSARGEHVVTLVHDKPIDDGTVSWNLRTKENLDVAYGIYFYVVEAPGLSEVKRGKFAIIK
;
A
#
# COMPACT_ATOMS: atom_id res chain seq x y z
N MET A 1 -26.12 -36.85 -4.85
CA MET A 1 -26.72 -36.13 -3.69
C MET A 1 -27.29 -34.82 -4.21
N LEU A 2 -27.96 -34.00 -3.39
CA LEU A 2 -28.37 -32.64 -3.75
C LEU A 2 -28.08 -31.69 -2.59
N VAL A 3 -27.93 -30.39 -2.88
CA VAL A 3 -27.77 -29.33 -1.87
C VAL A 3 -28.75 -28.21 -2.16
N GLY A 4 -29.32 -27.59 -1.13
CA GLY A 4 -30.28 -26.52 -1.30
C GLY A 4 -30.61 -25.80 0.00
N THR A 5 -31.31 -24.67 -0.14
CA THR A 5 -31.62 -23.75 0.95
C THR A 5 -33.10 -23.41 0.98
N TRP A 6 -33.65 -23.34 2.19
CA TRP A 6 -34.95 -22.76 2.46
C TRP A 6 -34.75 -21.35 3.02
N VAL A 7 -35.45 -20.39 2.44
CA VAL A 7 -35.37 -18.98 2.83
C VAL A 7 -36.77 -18.50 3.20
N GLY A 8 -36.87 -17.94 4.40
CA GLY A 8 -38.03 -17.17 4.83
C GLY A 8 -37.66 -15.72 5.05
N GLU A 9 -38.50 -14.82 4.55
CA GLU A 9 -38.25 -13.39 4.54
C GLU A 9 -39.17 -12.71 5.54
N GLY A 10 -38.57 -11.98 6.47
CA GLY A 10 -39.31 -11.33 7.56
C GLY A 10 -38.70 -9.97 7.86
N PRO A 11 -39.38 -8.86 7.52
CA PRO A 11 -38.93 -7.55 7.96
C PRO A 11 -39.04 -7.52 9.48
N GLY A 12 -37.91 -7.44 10.18
CA GLY A 12 -37.90 -7.32 11.64
C GLY A 12 -38.75 -6.12 12.09
N GLY A 13 -39.99 -6.36 12.51
CA GLY A 13 -40.99 -5.32 12.79
C GLY A 13 -42.32 -5.90 13.29
N THR A 14 -43.21 -5.02 13.76
CA THR A 14 -44.57 -5.41 14.18
C THR A 14 -45.58 -4.99 13.10
N GLY A 15 -46.32 -5.93 12.50
CA GLY A 15 -47.36 -5.62 11.51
C GLY A 15 -47.55 -6.71 10.45
N ASP A 16 -48.31 -6.37 9.40
CA ASP A 16 -48.58 -7.20 8.22
C ASP A 16 -47.74 -6.72 7.01
N GLU A 17 -46.45 -6.46 7.23
CA GLU A 17 -45.51 -5.94 6.21
C GLU A 17 -44.86 -7.02 5.35
N TRP A 18 -45.07 -8.28 5.72
CA TRP A 18 -44.57 -9.47 5.05
C TRP A 18 -45.54 -9.97 3.96
N ASN A 19 -46.60 -9.21 3.61
CA ASN A 19 -47.71 -9.74 2.79
C ASN A 19 -47.70 -9.29 1.33
N ASP A 20 -46.67 -8.55 0.93
CA ASP A 20 -46.45 -7.99 -0.39
C ASP A 20 -45.07 -8.36 -0.98
N ASP A 21 -44.44 -9.40 -0.44
CA ASP A 21 -43.15 -9.91 -0.91
C ASP A 21 -43.28 -10.74 -2.20
N VAL A 22 -42.20 -10.78 -2.98
CA VAL A 22 -42.10 -11.54 -4.21
C VAL A 22 -40.69 -12.08 -4.38
N SER A 23 -40.58 -13.33 -4.81
CA SER A 23 -39.30 -13.97 -5.11
C SER A 23 -39.25 -14.56 -6.51
N LEU A 24 -38.08 -14.48 -7.15
CA LEU A 24 -37.78 -15.08 -8.45
C LEU A 24 -36.31 -15.54 -8.49
N PHE A 25 -35.84 -16.02 -9.63
CA PHE A 25 -34.51 -16.59 -9.80
C PHE A 25 -33.94 -16.29 -11.19
N ASP A 26 -32.63 -16.48 -11.33
CA ASP A 26 -31.88 -16.48 -12.58
C ASP A 26 -30.83 -17.60 -12.52
N VAL A 27 -30.95 -18.58 -13.43
CA VAL A 27 -30.08 -19.77 -13.46
C VAL A 27 -28.75 -19.55 -14.17
N ARG A 28 -28.56 -18.42 -14.87
CA ARG A 28 -27.27 -18.08 -15.48
C ARG A 28 -26.44 -17.17 -14.59
N GLU A 29 -27.10 -16.51 -13.64
CA GLU A 29 -26.44 -15.75 -12.59
C GLU A 29 -26.40 -16.54 -11.26
N ASP A 30 -26.86 -17.80 -11.24
CA ASP A 30 -26.95 -18.68 -10.07
C ASP A 30 -27.54 -18.02 -8.80
N ILE A 31 -28.57 -17.20 -9.00
CA ILE A 31 -29.11 -16.35 -7.94
C ILE A 31 -30.62 -16.49 -7.82
N THR A 32 -31.08 -16.55 -6.57
CA THR A 32 -32.48 -16.31 -6.21
C THR A 32 -32.57 -14.95 -5.56
N PHE A 33 -33.67 -14.24 -5.76
CA PHE A 33 -33.81 -12.89 -5.25
C PHE A 33 -35.24 -12.54 -4.93
N SER A 34 -35.38 -11.64 -3.97
CA SER A 34 -36.65 -11.19 -3.48
C SER A 34 -36.69 -9.69 -3.26
N TRP A 35 -37.89 -9.15 -3.36
CA TRP A 35 -38.17 -7.74 -3.21
C TRP A 35 -39.60 -7.50 -2.75
N ASP A 36 -39.80 -6.34 -2.17
CA ASP A 36 -41.11 -5.80 -1.86
C ASP A 36 -41.81 -5.36 -3.16
N PHE A 37 -42.98 -5.91 -3.46
CA PHE A 37 -43.69 -5.66 -4.72
C PHE A 37 -43.94 -4.17 -5.01
N ASP A 38 -44.26 -3.38 -3.98
CA ASP A 38 -44.55 -1.96 -4.12
C ASP A 38 -43.35 -1.04 -3.78
N LYS A 39 -42.26 -1.66 -3.31
CA LYS A 39 -40.99 -1.05 -2.92
C LYS A 39 -41.12 -0.10 -1.74
N SER A 40 -42.09 -0.30 -0.86
CA SER A 40 -42.38 0.67 0.20
C SER A 40 -42.69 0.02 1.54
N ILE A 41 -42.04 0.50 2.60
CA ILE A 41 -42.40 0.08 3.95
C ILE A 41 -43.55 0.93 4.49
N ARG A 42 -44.62 0.30 5.00
CA ARG A 42 -45.70 0.98 5.70
C ARG A 42 -45.13 1.72 6.91
N PRO A 43 -45.40 3.03 7.07
CA PRO A 43 -44.89 3.80 8.20
C PRO A 43 -45.31 3.28 9.58
N THR A 44 -46.38 2.48 9.65
CA THR A 44 -46.83 1.80 10.88
C THR A 44 -46.01 0.57 11.24
N ALA A 45 -45.41 -0.10 10.26
CA ALA A 45 -44.58 -1.29 10.45
C ALA A 45 -43.15 -0.90 10.84
N ASN A 46 -42.58 0.12 10.18
CA ASN A 46 -41.30 0.70 10.56
C ASN A 46 -41.28 2.24 10.38
N PRO A 47 -41.56 3.01 11.46
CA PRO A 47 -41.56 4.47 11.40
C PRO A 47 -40.18 5.10 11.15
N GLN A 48 -39.10 4.32 11.23
CA GLN A 48 -37.71 4.79 11.05
C GLN A 48 -37.19 4.57 9.63
N TRP A 49 -37.91 3.82 8.79
CA TRP A 49 -37.50 3.57 7.42
C TRP A 49 -37.66 4.82 6.55
N VAL A 50 -36.66 5.12 5.74
CA VAL A 50 -36.64 6.28 4.83
C VAL A 50 -36.11 5.81 3.47
N GLY A 51 -36.96 5.89 2.44
CA GLY A 51 -36.61 5.48 1.07
C GLY A 51 -37.34 4.20 0.63
N PRO A 52 -37.13 3.77 -0.63
CA PRO A 52 -37.69 2.52 -1.13
C PRO A 52 -37.01 1.30 -0.50
N VAL A 53 -37.68 0.14 -0.55
CA VAL A 53 -37.09 -1.16 -0.21
C VAL A 53 -36.25 -1.65 -1.39
N GLY A 54 -35.06 -2.18 -1.09
CA GLY A 54 -34.16 -2.76 -2.08
C GLY A 54 -34.47 -4.23 -2.37
N TYR A 55 -33.54 -4.89 -3.05
CA TYR A 55 -33.54 -6.33 -3.32
C TYR A 55 -32.58 -7.05 -2.38
N VAL A 56 -32.93 -8.27 -2.01
CA VAL A 56 -32.03 -9.24 -1.38
C VAL A 56 -31.88 -10.43 -2.33
N GLY A 57 -30.66 -10.93 -2.47
CA GLY A 57 -30.32 -12.07 -3.31
C GLY A 57 -29.52 -13.10 -2.55
N TYR A 58 -29.75 -14.37 -2.88
CA TYR A 58 -29.00 -15.52 -2.41
C TYR A 58 -28.43 -16.23 -3.62
N ALA A 59 -27.11 -16.16 -3.78
CA ALA A 59 -26.41 -16.70 -4.93
C ALA A 59 -25.51 -17.87 -4.54
N PHE A 60 -25.38 -18.87 -5.41
CA PHE A 60 -24.20 -19.74 -5.39
C PHE A 60 -23.02 -18.94 -5.95
N LEU A 61 -21.89 -19.00 -5.24
CA LEU A 61 -20.58 -18.61 -5.77
C LEU A 61 -19.81 -19.84 -6.22
N GLU A 62 -20.02 -20.95 -5.49
CA GLU A 62 -19.58 -22.29 -5.85
C GLU A 62 -20.75 -23.25 -5.61
N SER A 63 -21.02 -24.14 -6.54
CA SER A 63 -21.89 -25.29 -6.33
C SER A 63 -21.11 -26.59 -6.54
N PRO A 64 -21.63 -27.76 -6.10
CA PRO A 64 -20.96 -29.03 -6.36
C PRO A 64 -20.76 -29.25 -7.87
N GLY A 65 -19.59 -29.74 -8.27
CA GLY A 65 -19.27 -29.94 -9.69
C GLY A 65 -19.58 -31.33 -10.25
N ASN A 66 -19.61 -31.46 -11.58
CA ASN A 66 -19.89 -32.69 -12.31
C ASN A 66 -18.97 -32.99 -13.50
N SER A 67 -17.72 -33.36 -13.23
CA SER A 67 -16.68 -33.64 -14.23
C SER A 67 -16.85 -34.88 -15.12
N VAL A 68 -18.05 -35.40 -15.33
CA VAL A 68 -18.24 -36.65 -16.10
C VAL A 68 -19.48 -36.69 -16.98
N ASP A 69 -20.34 -35.67 -17.02
CA ASP A 69 -21.61 -35.73 -17.77
C ASP A 69 -21.49 -35.29 -19.23
N GLY A 70 -20.39 -34.64 -19.62
CA GLY A 70 -20.16 -34.11 -20.95
C GLY A 70 -20.81 -32.75 -21.20
N ILE A 71 -21.26 -32.05 -20.16
CA ILE A 71 -21.99 -30.78 -20.21
C ILE A 71 -21.16 -29.70 -19.52
N ASP A 72 -21.28 -28.47 -20.03
CA ASP A 72 -20.70 -27.23 -19.47
C ASP A 72 -21.74 -26.59 -18.55
N ASN A 73 -21.86 -27.05 -17.31
CA ASN A 73 -23.03 -26.79 -16.49
C ASN A 73 -23.16 -25.31 -16.04
N ASP A 74 -22.03 -24.65 -15.81
CA ASP A 74 -21.90 -23.24 -15.45
C ASP A 74 -21.70 -22.30 -16.65
N ASP A 75 -21.51 -22.84 -17.86
CA ASP A 75 -21.47 -22.10 -19.13
C ASP A 75 -20.28 -21.15 -19.26
N ASP A 76 -19.11 -21.57 -18.78
CA ASP A 76 -17.89 -20.79 -18.74
C ASP A 76 -16.98 -21.03 -19.97
N SER A 77 -17.30 -22.02 -20.83
CA SER A 77 -16.37 -22.41 -21.90
C SER A 77 -16.11 -21.28 -22.90
N ARG A 78 -14.83 -21.13 -23.28
CA ARG A 78 -14.27 -19.96 -24.03
C ARG A 78 -14.67 -19.90 -25.52
N GLY A 79 -15.67 -20.68 -25.92
CA GLY A 79 -16.28 -20.69 -27.25
C GLY A 79 -15.61 -21.64 -28.25
N GLY A 80 -16.44 -22.30 -29.07
CA GLY A 80 -16.00 -23.32 -30.04
C GLY A 80 -16.66 -24.68 -29.83
N SER A 81 -17.22 -24.89 -28.63
CA SER A 81 -18.07 -26.02 -28.29
C SER A 81 -19.52 -25.84 -28.78
N PRO A 82 -20.23 -26.91 -29.15
CA PRO A 82 -21.63 -26.85 -29.53
C PRO A 82 -22.50 -26.54 -28.30
N ARG A 83 -23.56 -25.75 -28.47
CA ARG A 83 -24.57 -25.47 -27.44
C ARG A 83 -25.88 -26.19 -27.74
N PHE A 84 -26.60 -26.58 -26.70
CA PHE A 84 -27.87 -27.29 -26.82
C PHE A 84 -28.91 -26.52 -27.65
N THR A 85 -29.69 -27.28 -28.41
CA THR A 85 -30.86 -26.79 -29.15
C THR A 85 -32.08 -27.64 -28.80
N ALA A 86 -33.28 -27.11 -29.06
CA ALA A 86 -34.52 -27.84 -28.76
C ALA A 86 -34.59 -29.23 -29.43
N SER A 87 -33.92 -29.45 -30.58
CA SER A 87 -33.92 -30.75 -31.27
C SER A 87 -33.02 -31.80 -30.63
N ASP A 88 -32.17 -31.39 -29.69
CA ASP A 88 -31.20 -32.29 -29.05
C ASP A 88 -31.86 -33.11 -27.92
N PHE A 89 -33.02 -32.67 -27.40
CA PHE A 89 -33.80 -33.37 -26.37
C PHE A 89 -34.95 -34.23 -26.93
N GLU A 90 -35.02 -34.40 -28.25
CA GLU A 90 -36.10 -35.15 -28.91
C GLU A 90 -35.77 -36.66 -28.98
N PRO A 91 -36.74 -37.57 -28.78
CA PRO A 91 -36.52 -39.02 -28.85
C PRO A 91 -35.78 -39.50 -30.11
N ARG A 92 -34.69 -40.25 -29.92
CA ARG A 92 -33.86 -40.78 -31.02
C ARG A 92 -34.36 -42.14 -31.48
N THR A 93 -34.72 -42.27 -32.76
CA THR A 93 -35.12 -43.56 -33.35
C THR A 93 -33.99 -44.13 -34.19
N LEU A 94 -33.31 -45.12 -33.64
CA LEU A 94 -32.11 -45.71 -34.23
C LEU A 94 -32.38 -46.29 -35.63
N SER A 95 -31.39 -46.15 -36.50
CA SER A 95 -31.43 -46.54 -37.91
C SER A 95 -30.05 -47.01 -38.36
N THR A 96 -29.93 -47.57 -39.57
CA THR A 96 -28.60 -47.78 -40.19
C THR A 96 -28.13 -46.57 -40.99
N SER A 97 -28.93 -45.49 -41.04
CA SER A 97 -28.64 -44.23 -41.73
C SER A 97 -28.66 -43.07 -40.73
N PRO A 98 -27.82 -42.03 -40.89
CA PRO A 98 -27.52 -41.01 -39.87
C PRO A 98 -28.67 -40.05 -39.50
N GLY A 99 -29.89 -40.24 -40.01
CA GLY A 99 -31.01 -39.35 -39.67
C GLY A 99 -30.88 -37.92 -40.19
N THR A 100 -31.58 -36.98 -39.55
CA THR A 100 -31.58 -35.54 -39.88
C THR A 100 -30.86 -34.67 -38.85
N ASN A 101 -30.69 -35.13 -37.61
CA ASN A 101 -29.88 -34.43 -36.61
C ASN A 101 -28.40 -34.84 -36.82
N ALA A 102 -27.57 -33.89 -37.24
CA ALA A 102 -26.15 -34.15 -37.50
C ALA A 102 -25.32 -34.26 -36.21
N ASN A 103 -25.80 -33.65 -35.12
CA ASN A 103 -25.15 -33.69 -33.81
C ASN A 103 -25.40 -35.04 -33.11
N PHE A 104 -26.59 -35.60 -33.32
CA PHE A 104 -27.04 -36.85 -32.69
C PHE A 104 -27.56 -37.84 -33.76
N PRO A 105 -26.65 -38.46 -34.54
CA PRO A 105 -27.04 -39.29 -35.68
C PRO A 105 -27.73 -40.58 -35.25
N ASP A 106 -28.77 -40.99 -36.00
CA ASP A 106 -29.57 -42.19 -35.69
C ASP A 106 -28.81 -43.51 -35.93
N ASN A 107 -27.66 -43.47 -36.63
CA ASN A 107 -26.88 -44.67 -36.98
C ASN A 107 -25.70 -44.97 -36.07
N LYS A 108 -25.54 -44.21 -34.99
CA LYS A 108 -24.48 -44.40 -34.02
C LYS A 108 -25.03 -44.25 -32.61
N VAL A 109 -24.39 -44.90 -31.66
CA VAL A 109 -24.62 -44.73 -30.22
C VAL A 109 -23.28 -44.60 -29.51
N VAL A 110 -23.26 -43.96 -28.35
CA VAL A 110 -22.10 -43.87 -27.48
C VAL A 110 -22.30 -44.81 -26.30
N LEU A 111 -21.24 -45.55 -25.96
CA LEU A 111 -21.20 -46.40 -24.77
C LEU A 111 -20.24 -45.79 -23.75
N ILE A 112 -20.66 -45.70 -22.50
CA ILE A 112 -19.87 -45.13 -21.41
C ILE A 112 -19.38 -46.27 -20.50
N ASP A 113 -18.09 -46.34 -20.20
CA ASP A 113 -17.60 -47.27 -19.17
C ASP A 113 -18.06 -46.84 -17.78
N LYS A 114 -18.52 -47.79 -16.97
CA LYS A 114 -19.08 -47.50 -15.63
C LYS A 114 -18.07 -46.91 -14.65
N ASN A 115 -16.80 -47.28 -14.75
CA ASN A 115 -15.80 -46.93 -13.76
C ASN A 115 -14.88 -45.80 -14.25
N THR A 116 -14.53 -45.79 -15.54
CA THR A 116 -13.64 -44.78 -16.12
C THR A 116 -14.39 -43.65 -16.80
N PHE A 117 -15.70 -43.80 -17.04
CA PHE A 117 -16.49 -42.85 -17.84
C PHE A 117 -15.93 -42.61 -19.26
N GLU A 118 -15.08 -43.49 -19.78
CA GLU A 118 -14.59 -43.41 -21.14
C GLU A 118 -15.72 -43.68 -22.15
N ARG A 119 -15.81 -42.83 -23.18
CA ARG A 119 -16.83 -42.92 -24.25
C ARG A 119 -16.31 -43.73 -25.44
N THR A 120 -17.14 -44.66 -25.93
CA THR A 120 -16.87 -45.42 -27.16
C THR A 120 -18.03 -45.30 -28.13
N VAL A 121 -17.77 -44.72 -29.31
CA VAL A 121 -18.77 -44.63 -30.38
C VAL A 121 -18.84 -45.93 -31.17
N ILE A 122 -20.04 -46.48 -31.33
CA ILE A 122 -20.30 -47.67 -32.15
C ILE A 122 -21.39 -47.39 -33.20
N ASP A 123 -21.31 -48.09 -34.33
CA ASP A 123 -22.39 -48.06 -35.34
C ASP A 123 -23.56 -48.94 -34.90
N VAL A 124 -24.79 -48.49 -35.18
CA VAL A 124 -26.01 -49.27 -34.95
C VAL A 124 -25.99 -50.50 -35.88
N PRO A 125 -26.07 -51.74 -35.34
CA PRO A 125 -26.01 -52.95 -36.15
C PRO A 125 -27.29 -53.14 -36.97
N ALA A 126 -27.20 -53.92 -38.05
CA ALA A 126 -28.36 -54.22 -38.90
C ALA A 126 -29.42 -55.12 -38.21
N ASP A 127 -29.00 -55.93 -37.24
CA ASP A 127 -29.85 -56.78 -36.41
C ASP A 127 -29.88 -56.26 -34.97
N THR A 128 -31.01 -56.44 -34.28
CA THR A 128 -31.14 -56.06 -32.86
C THR A 128 -30.16 -56.84 -31.98
N THR A 129 -29.42 -56.13 -31.12
CA THR A 129 -28.46 -56.72 -30.17
C THR A 129 -28.54 -56.02 -28.81
N THR A 130 -27.89 -56.60 -27.80
CA THR A 130 -27.70 -55.97 -26.49
C THR A 130 -26.29 -55.44 -26.35
N VAL A 131 -26.16 -54.20 -25.87
CA VAL A 131 -24.90 -53.53 -25.51
C VAL A 131 -24.93 -53.16 -24.03
N ILE A 132 -23.78 -52.83 -23.45
CA ILE A 132 -23.67 -52.37 -22.07
C ILE A 132 -23.13 -50.94 -22.09
N SER A 133 -23.83 -50.01 -21.43
CA SER A 133 -23.40 -48.63 -21.16
C SER A 133 -23.63 -48.33 -19.69
N GLN A 134 -22.69 -47.65 -19.01
CA GLN A 134 -22.68 -47.42 -17.56
C GLN A 134 -22.94 -48.69 -16.70
N GLY A 135 -22.61 -49.87 -17.24
CA GLY A 135 -22.86 -51.17 -16.61
C GLY A 135 -24.32 -51.65 -16.66
N LEU A 136 -25.19 -50.97 -17.41
CA LEU A 136 -26.58 -51.32 -17.66
C LEU A 136 -26.77 -51.89 -19.08
N PRO A 137 -27.64 -52.91 -19.26
CA PRO A 137 -27.90 -53.48 -20.57
C PRO A 137 -28.93 -52.69 -21.38
N TYR A 138 -28.56 -52.30 -22.61
CA TYR A 138 -29.43 -51.62 -23.58
C TYR A 138 -29.67 -52.49 -24.80
N THR A 139 -30.88 -52.45 -25.35
CA THR A 139 -31.18 -53.10 -26.62
C THR A 139 -31.10 -52.08 -27.73
N ILE A 140 -30.21 -52.29 -28.72
CA ILE A 140 -30.03 -51.39 -29.86
C ILE A 140 -30.31 -52.11 -31.19
N GLY A 141 -30.78 -51.38 -32.18
CA GLY A 141 -31.04 -51.87 -33.53
C GLY A 141 -32.04 -50.97 -34.28
N PRO A 142 -32.24 -51.16 -35.58
CA PRO A 142 -33.06 -50.26 -36.38
C PRO A 142 -34.53 -50.28 -35.92
N GLY A 143 -35.12 -49.09 -35.72
CA GLY A 143 -36.50 -48.91 -35.25
C GLY A 143 -36.68 -48.96 -33.74
N ILE A 144 -35.60 -49.12 -32.96
CA ILE A 144 -35.63 -48.90 -31.50
C ILE A 144 -35.57 -47.40 -31.24
N THR A 145 -36.47 -46.90 -30.40
CA THR A 145 -36.46 -45.51 -29.93
C THR A 145 -35.84 -45.46 -28.54
N LEU A 146 -34.82 -44.63 -28.38
CA LEU A 146 -34.21 -44.26 -27.11
C LEU A 146 -34.77 -42.90 -26.69
N ILE A 147 -34.96 -42.74 -25.38
CA ILE A 147 -35.59 -41.54 -24.79
C ILE A 147 -34.86 -41.29 -23.48
N GLU A 148 -34.29 -40.09 -23.36
CA GLU A 148 -33.68 -39.64 -22.13
C GLU A 148 -34.71 -39.58 -20.98
N LYS A 149 -34.32 -40.02 -19.77
CA LYS A 149 -35.14 -39.83 -18.58
C LYS A 149 -34.39 -38.93 -17.61
N PRO A 150 -34.73 -37.62 -17.58
CA PRO A 150 -33.99 -36.68 -16.77
C PRO A 150 -34.09 -37.00 -15.28
N ASN A 151 -33.08 -36.54 -14.55
CA ASN A 151 -32.86 -36.69 -13.13
C ASN A 151 -32.67 -38.14 -12.67
N ASN A 152 -31.90 -38.94 -13.40
CA ASN A 152 -31.59 -40.33 -13.02
C ASN A 152 -30.10 -40.72 -13.06
N LEU A 153 -29.21 -39.78 -13.44
CA LEU A 153 -27.75 -39.98 -13.57
C LEU A 153 -27.33 -41.05 -14.60
N ILE A 154 -28.15 -41.29 -15.62
CA ILE A 154 -27.93 -42.32 -16.64
C ILE A 154 -28.05 -41.69 -18.02
N ASP A 155 -27.18 -42.09 -18.95
CA ASP A 155 -27.32 -41.87 -20.39
C ASP A 155 -28.35 -42.89 -20.93
N ASP A 156 -29.63 -42.51 -20.96
CA ASP A 156 -30.74 -43.39 -21.41
C ASP A 156 -30.88 -43.41 -22.94
N ASP A 157 -30.39 -42.34 -23.55
CA ASP A 157 -30.46 -41.96 -24.94
C ASP A 157 -29.30 -42.52 -25.80
N LEU A 158 -28.18 -42.84 -25.15
CA LEU A 158 -26.91 -43.29 -25.72
C LEU A 158 -26.28 -42.29 -26.69
N ASP A 159 -26.31 -41.00 -26.37
CA ASP A 159 -25.58 -39.95 -27.08
C ASP A 159 -24.23 -39.59 -26.44
N GLY A 160 -23.96 -40.10 -25.25
CA GLY A 160 -22.71 -39.90 -24.51
C GLY A 160 -22.75 -38.77 -23.49
N LEU A 161 -23.87 -38.03 -23.44
CA LEU A 161 -24.20 -37.08 -22.40
C LEU A 161 -24.94 -37.82 -21.28
N ILE A 162 -24.79 -37.36 -20.03
CA ILE A 162 -25.42 -38.02 -18.89
C ILE A 162 -26.47 -37.07 -18.32
N ASP A 163 -27.71 -37.56 -18.24
CA ASP A 163 -28.79 -36.91 -17.51
C ASP A 163 -29.16 -35.51 -18.05
N GLU A 164 -29.04 -35.30 -19.36
CA GLU A 164 -29.38 -34.03 -19.97
C GLU A 164 -30.87 -33.73 -19.87
N SER A 165 -31.20 -32.49 -19.49
CA SER A 165 -32.57 -32.08 -19.22
C SER A 165 -32.92 -30.80 -19.93
N PHE A 166 -34.04 -30.81 -20.66
CA PHE A 166 -34.56 -29.62 -21.34
C PHE A 166 -34.79 -28.45 -20.36
N ASP A 167 -35.33 -28.76 -19.18
CA ASP A 167 -35.67 -27.75 -18.16
C ASP A 167 -34.43 -27.20 -17.44
N VAL A 168 -33.27 -27.88 -17.49
CA VAL A 168 -32.03 -27.45 -16.81
C VAL A 168 -31.03 -26.86 -17.80
N HIS A 169 -30.72 -27.59 -18.88
CA HIS A 169 -29.62 -27.29 -19.81
C HIS A 169 -30.06 -26.53 -21.08
N PHE A 170 -31.33 -26.11 -21.17
CA PHE A 170 -31.82 -25.36 -22.33
C PHE A 170 -32.82 -24.26 -22.02
N ARG A 171 -33.94 -24.55 -21.35
CA ARG A 171 -35.00 -23.54 -21.19
C ARG A 171 -35.99 -23.85 -20.06
N GLN A 172 -36.11 -22.94 -19.08
CA GLN A 172 -37.10 -23.05 -18.01
C GLN A 172 -38.45 -22.49 -18.47
N ILE A 173 -39.41 -23.37 -18.78
CA ILE A 173 -40.77 -22.99 -19.17
C ILE A 173 -41.80 -23.53 -18.17
N ARG A 174 -42.63 -22.64 -17.62
CA ARG A 174 -43.81 -23.03 -16.83
C ARG A 174 -45.08 -22.34 -17.26
N ARG A 175 -46.16 -23.12 -17.22
CA ARG A 175 -47.51 -22.67 -17.60
C ARG A 175 -48.51 -23.05 -16.53
N ASP A 176 -49.47 -22.17 -16.27
CA ASP A 176 -50.58 -22.50 -15.38
C ASP A 176 -51.55 -23.52 -16.02
N SER A 177 -52.56 -23.95 -15.24
CA SER A 177 -53.58 -24.89 -15.70
C SER A 177 -54.44 -24.40 -16.89
N ARG A 178 -54.33 -23.12 -17.27
CA ARG A 178 -55.02 -22.50 -18.41
C ARG A 178 -54.10 -22.30 -19.61
N GLY A 179 -52.82 -22.68 -19.49
CA GLY A 179 -51.79 -22.54 -20.53
C GLY A 179 -51.10 -21.18 -20.58
N VAL A 180 -51.36 -20.29 -19.59
CA VAL A 180 -50.69 -18.99 -19.48
C VAL A 180 -49.24 -19.22 -19.06
N VAL A 181 -48.30 -18.59 -19.77
CA VAL A 181 -46.87 -18.65 -19.43
C VAL A 181 -46.63 -17.85 -18.15
N LEU A 182 -46.12 -18.54 -17.13
CA LEU A 182 -45.70 -17.93 -15.87
C LEU A 182 -44.25 -17.49 -16.01
N ILE A 183 -43.36 -18.43 -16.37
CA ILE A 183 -41.96 -18.19 -16.68
C ILE A 183 -41.55 -18.82 -18.01
N ASP A 184 -40.61 -18.16 -18.68
CA ASP A 184 -39.96 -18.58 -19.92
C ASP A 184 -38.56 -17.92 -19.98
N LEU A 185 -37.54 -18.67 -19.54
CA LEU A 185 -36.15 -18.21 -19.39
C LEU A 185 -35.22 -19.12 -20.21
N PRO A 186 -34.31 -18.57 -21.04
CA PRO A 186 -33.28 -19.33 -21.74
C PRO A 186 -32.16 -19.77 -20.78
N ALA A 187 -31.58 -20.94 -21.04
CA ALA A 187 -30.50 -21.55 -20.25
C ALA A 187 -29.70 -22.56 -21.08
N GLU A 188 -29.51 -22.32 -22.39
CA GLU A 188 -28.68 -23.18 -23.23
C GLU A 188 -27.25 -23.25 -22.70
N VAL A 189 -26.66 -24.43 -22.63
CA VAL A 189 -25.25 -24.64 -22.25
C VAL A 189 -24.47 -25.37 -23.32
N SER A 190 -23.15 -25.34 -23.23
CA SER A 190 -22.26 -26.09 -24.12
C SER A 190 -22.18 -27.57 -23.73
N TYR A 191 -21.74 -28.43 -24.65
CA TYR A 191 -21.56 -29.84 -24.39
C TYR A 191 -20.49 -30.48 -25.29
N LYS A 192 -20.01 -31.65 -24.91
CA LYS A 192 -19.10 -32.50 -25.70
C LYS A 192 -19.88 -33.33 -26.71
N ASN A 193 -19.66 -33.07 -28.00
CA ASN A 193 -20.25 -33.91 -29.05
C ASN A 193 -19.32 -35.06 -29.43
N TYR A 194 -19.56 -36.23 -28.84
CA TYR A 194 -18.75 -37.45 -29.05
C TYR A 194 -18.85 -38.03 -30.47
N PHE A 195 -19.87 -37.68 -31.25
CA PHE A 195 -20.01 -38.16 -32.64
C PHE A 195 -19.16 -37.37 -33.63
N THR A 196 -19.07 -36.05 -33.45
CA THR A 196 -18.37 -35.13 -34.35
C THR A 196 -16.96 -34.77 -33.86
N GLY A 197 -16.72 -34.91 -32.55
CA GLY A 197 -15.50 -34.50 -31.87
C GLY A 197 -15.46 -33.02 -31.46
N ALA A 198 -16.54 -32.25 -31.71
CA ALA A 198 -16.62 -30.86 -31.28
C ALA A 198 -16.74 -30.78 -29.75
N GLY A 199 -16.01 -29.84 -29.14
CA GLY A 199 -15.95 -29.65 -27.68
C GLY A 199 -15.10 -30.68 -26.90
N LEU A 200 -14.59 -31.74 -27.53
CA LEU A 200 -13.80 -32.77 -26.81
C LEU A 200 -12.44 -32.29 -26.26
N PHE A 201 -11.93 -31.16 -26.77
CA PHE A 201 -10.66 -30.57 -26.35
C PHE A 201 -10.87 -29.24 -25.63
N ASP A 202 -12.11 -28.92 -25.27
CA ASP A 202 -12.43 -27.78 -24.43
C ASP A 202 -12.12 -28.18 -22.99
N PRO A 203 -11.12 -27.56 -22.33
CA PRO A 203 -10.69 -28.00 -21.00
C PRO A 203 -11.69 -27.62 -19.91
N LEU A 204 -12.56 -26.63 -20.14
CA LEU A 204 -13.52 -26.12 -19.16
C LEU A 204 -14.80 -26.99 -19.08
N ILE A 205 -15.06 -27.81 -20.11
CA ILE A 205 -16.16 -28.79 -20.03
C ILE A 205 -15.70 -30.01 -19.24
N ASP A 206 -16.49 -30.40 -18.24
CA ASP A 206 -16.17 -31.47 -17.27
C ASP A 206 -14.87 -31.23 -16.47
N GLU A 207 -14.50 -29.98 -16.18
CA GLU A 207 -13.28 -29.69 -15.42
C GLU A 207 -13.35 -30.18 -13.96
N ALA A 208 -12.19 -30.45 -13.36
CA ALA A 208 -12.10 -31.08 -12.05
C ALA A 208 -10.87 -30.65 -11.26
N ARG A 209 -11.10 -30.16 -10.05
CA ARG A 209 -10.10 -29.81 -9.00
C ARG A 209 -9.22 -30.95 -8.48
N ASP A 210 -9.22 -32.12 -9.12
CA ASP A 210 -8.43 -33.27 -8.69
C ASP A 210 -7.91 -34.16 -9.83
N ASP A 211 -7.75 -33.58 -11.02
CA ASP A 211 -7.22 -34.28 -12.20
C ASP A 211 -5.75 -33.92 -12.53
N GLY A 212 -5.19 -32.90 -11.87
CA GLY A 212 -3.80 -32.48 -12.04
C GLY A 212 -3.55 -31.70 -13.33
N ILE A 213 -4.61 -31.11 -13.90
CA ILE A 213 -4.57 -30.21 -15.04
C ILE A 213 -4.85 -28.80 -14.50
N ASP A 214 -4.29 -27.79 -15.14
CA ASP A 214 -4.66 -26.38 -14.98
C ASP A 214 -5.60 -26.06 -16.15
N ASN A 215 -6.90 -26.22 -15.92
CA ASN A 215 -7.93 -26.24 -16.96
C ASN A 215 -8.11 -24.87 -17.63
N ASP A 216 -8.00 -23.81 -16.84
CA ASP A 216 -8.25 -22.45 -17.29
C ASP A 216 -6.94 -21.70 -17.69
N GLY A 217 -5.79 -22.22 -17.28
CA GLY A 217 -4.46 -21.76 -17.66
C GLY A 217 -3.97 -20.56 -16.87
N ASP A 218 -4.47 -20.34 -15.65
CA ASP A 218 -4.15 -19.18 -14.82
C ASP A 218 -2.95 -19.39 -13.86
N TRP A 219 -2.48 -20.64 -13.70
CA TRP A 219 -1.31 -20.96 -12.88
C TRP A 219 -0.02 -20.37 -13.47
N ASN A 220 0.74 -19.63 -12.66
CA ASN A 220 1.97 -18.97 -13.10
C ASN A 220 3.22 -19.46 -12.35
N PRO A 221 4.22 -20.03 -13.07
CA PRO A 221 5.44 -20.55 -12.45
C PRO A 221 6.31 -19.48 -11.74
N GLU A 222 6.12 -18.19 -11.99
CA GLU A 222 6.89 -17.14 -11.30
C GLU A 222 6.40 -16.88 -9.87
N PHE A 223 5.15 -17.23 -9.56
CA PHE A 223 4.49 -16.78 -8.33
C PHE A 223 3.71 -17.84 -7.58
N ASP A 224 3.17 -18.82 -8.31
CA ASP A 224 2.32 -19.88 -7.77
C ASP A 224 3.13 -21.15 -7.49
N ASP A 225 4.36 -21.22 -8.01
CA ASP A 225 5.36 -22.27 -7.77
C ASP A 225 6.00 -22.16 -6.37
N VAL A 226 5.16 -22.26 -5.34
CA VAL A 226 5.50 -22.14 -3.92
C VAL A 226 5.53 -23.49 -3.21
N GLY A 227 5.34 -24.58 -3.95
CA GLY A 227 5.32 -25.94 -3.44
C GLY A 227 4.06 -26.36 -2.70
N ALA A 228 4.02 -27.64 -2.33
CA ALA A 228 2.82 -28.34 -1.88
C ALA A 228 2.22 -27.84 -0.55
N ASP A 229 2.97 -27.07 0.24
CA ASP A 229 2.47 -26.41 1.46
C ASP A 229 1.86 -25.03 1.21
N GLY A 230 1.96 -24.50 -0.02
CA GLY A 230 1.39 -23.23 -0.43
C GLY A 230 2.10 -22.01 0.16
N VAL A 231 3.29 -22.20 0.75
CA VAL A 231 4.03 -21.15 1.46
C VAL A 231 5.40 -20.95 0.81
N PRO A 232 5.71 -19.75 0.30
CA PRO A 232 6.99 -19.52 -0.35
C PRO A 232 8.16 -19.58 0.63
N ASN A 233 9.32 -20.03 0.15
CA ASN A 233 10.60 -20.19 0.82
C ASN A 233 10.63 -21.25 1.93
N THR A 234 9.85 -22.33 1.81
CA THR A 234 9.84 -23.44 2.77
C THR A 234 10.74 -24.60 2.33
N LEU A 235 11.16 -24.61 1.06
CA LEU A 235 11.94 -25.62 0.35
C LEU A 235 11.27 -26.99 0.39
N ASP A 236 9.95 -27.01 0.19
CA ASP A 236 9.16 -28.23 0.20
C ASP A 236 9.01 -28.84 -1.22
N PHE A 237 8.10 -29.80 -1.40
CA PHE A 237 7.98 -30.54 -2.68
C PHE A 237 7.15 -29.73 -3.67
N GLY A 238 7.69 -29.50 -4.87
CA GLY A 238 7.04 -28.72 -5.93
C GLY A 238 7.69 -27.35 -6.12
N GLU A 239 8.15 -26.73 -5.04
CA GLU A 239 8.64 -25.34 -5.05
C GLU A 239 9.83 -25.11 -6.00
N GLY A 240 9.65 -24.15 -6.92
CA GLY A 240 10.63 -23.70 -7.90
C GLY A 240 10.88 -24.68 -9.05
N ASP A 241 10.00 -25.66 -9.28
CA ASP A 241 10.18 -26.69 -10.32
C ASP A 241 9.56 -26.35 -11.69
N GLY A 242 8.85 -25.22 -11.76
CA GLY A 242 8.20 -24.67 -12.95
C GLY A 242 7.00 -25.48 -13.45
N GLN A 243 6.45 -26.37 -12.63
CA GLN A 243 5.25 -27.15 -12.91
C GLN A 243 4.22 -27.04 -11.77
N PRO A 244 2.91 -27.04 -12.09
CA PRO A 244 1.87 -27.03 -11.06
C PRO A 244 1.99 -28.25 -10.13
N THR A 245 2.02 -27.98 -8.82
CA THR A 245 2.07 -28.99 -7.77
C THR A 245 0.84 -28.91 -6.85
N PRO A 246 0.15 -30.04 -6.55
CA PRO A 246 -1.02 -30.01 -5.68
C PRO A 246 -0.71 -29.41 -4.31
N GLY A 247 -1.40 -28.31 -3.98
CA GLY A 247 -1.14 -27.51 -2.78
C GLY A 247 -0.66 -26.09 -3.06
N GLU A 248 -0.36 -25.79 -4.32
CA GLU A 248 -0.04 -24.45 -4.81
C GLU A 248 -1.29 -23.60 -5.10
N PRO A 249 -1.21 -22.26 -4.97
CA PRO A 249 -2.28 -21.35 -5.38
C PRO A 249 -2.65 -21.54 -6.85
N ASN A 250 -3.91 -21.26 -7.22
CA ASN A 250 -4.36 -21.32 -8.62
C ASN A 250 -4.06 -22.68 -9.28
N PHE A 251 -4.18 -23.77 -8.51
CA PHE A 251 -4.12 -25.12 -9.04
C PHE A 251 -5.00 -26.11 -8.26
N ASP A 252 -5.78 -26.92 -8.96
CA ASP A 252 -6.60 -28.04 -8.47
C ASP A 252 -7.44 -27.64 -7.23
N ALA A 253 -7.08 -28.20 -6.07
CA ALA A 253 -7.84 -28.11 -4.85
C ALA A 253 -7.79 -26.72 -4.20
N LEU A 254 -6.88 -25.86 -4.64
CA LEU A 254 -6.76 -24.47 -4.21
C LEU A 254 -7.30 -23.48 -5.24
N ASP A 255 -7.59 -23.91 -6.47
CA ASP A 255 -8.22 -23.05 -7.46
C ASP A 255 -9.73 -23.23 -7.50
N VAL A 256 -10.48 -22.19 -7.16
CA VAL A 256 -11.89 -22.33 -6.77
C VAL A 256 -12.87 -22.36 -7.93
N ASP A 257 -12.47 -21.84 -9.08
CA ASP A 257 -13.22 -21.84 -10.33
C ASP A 257 -12.82 -23.00 -11.26
N GLU A 258 -11.91 -23.89 -10.89
CA GLU A 258 -11.54 -25.09 -11.65
C GLU A 258 -12.50 -26.28 -11.41
N SER A 259 -13.81 -26.07 -11.53
CA SER A 259 -14.82 -27.10 -11.31
C SER A 259 -16.04 -26.84 -12.16
N ASP A 260 -16.47 -27.81 -12.98
CA ASP A 260 -17.70 -27.71 -13.78
C ASP A 260 -18.92 -27.67 -12.86
N GLN A 261 -19.39 -26.47 -12.51
CA GLN A 261 -20.36 -26.29 -11.44
C GLN A 261 -21.78 -26.53 -11.95
N ILE A 262 -22.56 -27.34 -11.22
CA ILE A 262 -23.94 -27.66 -11.62
C ILE A 262 -24.87 -26.42 -11.61
N GLY A 263 -24.56 -25.45 -10.76
CA GLY A 263 -25.33 -24.22 -10.59
C GLY A 263 -26.72 -24.43 -9.98
N LEU A 264 -27.61 -23.47 -10.23
CA LEU A 264 -29.00 -23.44 -9.78
C LEU A 264 -29.91 -24.27 -10.69
N THR A 265 -30.42 -25.39 -10.20
CA THR A 265 -31.23 -26.33 -11.02
C THR A 265 -32.66 -26.51 -10.54
N SER A 266 -33.03 -25.91 -9.40
CA SER A 266 -34.40 -25.95 -8.87
C SER A 266 -34.74 -24.65 -8.14
N PHE A 267 -36.00 -24.24 -8.23
CA PHE A 267 -36.55 -23.09 -7.51
C PHE A 267 -38.05 -23.27 -7.29
N GLU A 268 -38.52 -23.00 -6.08
CA GLU A 268 -39.94 -22.87 -5.79
C GLU A 268 -40.21 -21.64 -4.92
N TYR A 269 -41.05 -20.74 -5.41
CA TYR A 269 -41.70 -19.71 -4.59
C TYR A 269 -43.11 -20.19 -4.21
N PHE A 270 -43.41 -20.27 -2.92
CA PHE A 270 -44.66 -20.85 -2.44
C PHE A 270 -45.31 -19.99 -1.35
N ALA A 271 -46.65 -19.93 -1.40
CA ALA A 271 -47.47 -19.18 -0.47
C ALA A 271 -48.72 -20.01 -0.12
N PRO A 272 -49.11 -20.13 1.17
CA PRO A 272 -48.52 -19.46 2.34
C PRO A 272 -47.19 -20.09 2.82
N ALA A 273 -46.37 -19.33 3.54
CA ALA A 273 -45.09 -19.75 4.13
C ALA A 273 -45.09 -21.11 4.87
N ASN A 274 -46.23 -21.52 5.45
CA ASN A 274 -46.36 -22.82 6.14
C ASN A 274 -46.76 -24.00 5.23
N GLN A 275 -46.78 -23.83 3.92
CA GLN A 275 -47.13 -24.87 2.95
C GLN A 275 -46.16 -26.06 3.02
N ILE A 276 -44.89 -25.82 3.36
CA ILE A 276 -43.85 -26.85 3.45
C ILE A 276 -43.57 -27.19 4.91
N GLN A 277 -43.47 -28.49 5.18
CA GLN A 277 -43.00 -28.99 6.47
C GLN A 277 -41.59 -29.54 6.31
N LEU A 278 -40.61 -28.89 6.95
CA LEU A 278 -39.19 -29.28 6.86
C LEU A 278 -38.89 -30.71 7.35
N ALA A 279 -39.83 -31.34 8.07
CA ALA A 279 -39.72 -32.73 8.52
C ALA A 279 -40.17 -33.76 7.47
N ASN A 280 -40.68 -33.33 6.31
CA ASN A 280 -41.12 -34.21 5.23
C ASN A 280 -40.04 -34.31 4.15
N ASP A 281 -39.04 -35.15 4.40
CA ASP A 281 -37.87 -35.33 3.55
C ASP A 281 -38.21 -35.62 2.08
N GLU A 282 -39.24 -36.44 1.82
CA GLU A 282 -39.65 -36.81 0.46
C GLU A 282 -40.20 -35.59 -0.32
N ASN A 283 -40.94 -34.72 0.38
CA ASN A 283 -41.49 -33.52 -0.23
C ASN A 283 -40.40 -32.48 -0.50
N LEU A 284 -39.45 -32.32 0.42
CA LEU A 284 -38.27 -31.48 0.21
C LEU A 284 -37.41 -32.00 -0.95
N TRP A 285 -37.16 -33.31 -0.98
CA TRP A 285 -36.39 -33.96 -2.04
C TRP A 285 -36.99 -33.68 -3.42
N GLN A 286 -38.31 -33.87 -3.57
CA GLN A 286 -38.99 -33.62 -4.83
C GLN A 286 -38.87 -32.16 -5.29
N ARG A 287 -38.94 -31.20 -4.36
CA ARG A 287 -38.93 -29.76 -4.65
C ARG A 287 -37.53 -29.22 -4.94
N LEU A 288 -36.51 -29.85 -4.38
CA LEU A 288 -35.10 -29.55 -4.63
C LEU A 288 -34.51 -30.37 -5.79
N SER A 289 -35.31 -31.23 -6.43
CA SER A 289 -34.83 -32.04 -7.55
C SER A 289 -34.61 -31.16 -8.79
N PRO A 290 -33.56 -31.42 -9.58
CA PRO A 290 -33.26 -30.63 -10.78
C PRO A 290 -34.45 -30.59 -11.75
N GLY A 291 -34.62 -29.44 -12.41
CA GLY A 291 -35.76 -29.17 -13.29
C GLY A 291 -37.06 -28.83 -12.55
N PHE A 292 -37.09 -28.83 -11.21
CA PHE A 292 -38.26 -28.38 -10.45
C PHE A 292 -38.26 -26.85 -10.31
N PHE A 293 -38.76 -26.17 -11.33
CA PHE A 293 -39.02 -24.72 -11.31
C PHE A 293 -40.51 -24.46 -11.12
N GLU A 294 -40.92 -23.86 -10.00
CA GLU A 294 -42.33 -23.57 -9.72
C GLU A 294 -42.49 -22.13 -9.18
N VAL A 295 -43.46 -21.41 -9.74
CA VAL A 295 -43.81 -20.06 -9.29
C VAL A 295 -45.33 -19.93 -9.17
N PRO A 296 -45.85 -19.09 -8.24
CA PRO A 296 -47.28 -18.87 -8.11
C PRO A 296 -47.85 -18.18 -9.36
N ASN A 297 -49.17 -18.28 -9.52
CA ASN A 297 -49.91 -17.67 -10.64
C ASN A 297 -49.96 -16.12 -10.62
N ILE A 298 -49.17 -15.50 -9.73
CA ILE A 298 -48.92 -14.06 -9.71
C ILE A 298 -47.96 -13.64 -10.83
N PHE A 299 -47.15 -14.55 -11.34
CA PHE A 299 -46.24 -14.29 -12.45
C PHE A 299 -46.95 -14.46 -13.80
N ILE A 300 -46.72 -13.53 -14.72
CA ILE A 300 -47.14 -13.63 -16.12
C ILE A 300 -45.99 -13.15 -16.98
N ASN A 301 -45.45 -14.03 -17.82
CA ASN A 301 -44.28 -13.76 -18.67
C ASN A 301 -43.10 -13.17 -17.87
N ASN A 302 -42.64 -13.87 -16.83
CA ASN A 302 -41.52 -13.48 -15.94
C ASN A 302 -41.79 -12.25 -15.05
N ILE A 303 -42.98 -11.65 -15.09
CA ILE A 303 -43.30 -10.43 -14.34
C ILE A 303 -44.35 -10.72 -13.26
N ALA A 304 -44.05 -10.35 -12.02
CA ALA A 304 -45.01 -10.41 -10.92
C ALA A 304 -46.12 -9.36 -11.08
N THR A 305 -47.37 -9.75 -10.80
CA THR A 305 -48.56 -8.89 -10.93
C THR A 305 -49.14 -8.40 -9.60
N ARG A 306 -48.72 -9.00 -8.48
CA ARG A 306 -49.04 -8.64 -7.09
C ARG A 306 -48.01 -9.29 -6.15
N GLY A 307 -47.87 -8.79 -4.93
CA GLY A 307 -47.11 -9.42 -3.84
C GLY A 307 -47.97 -10.35 -2.97
N GLU A 308 -47.34 -11.32 -2.30
CA GLU A 308 -47.96 -12.28 -1.38
C GLU A 308 -46.96 -12.65 -0.24
N ASP A 309 -47.45 -13.28 0.84
CA ASP A 309 -46.60 -13.84 1.92
C ASP A 309 -46.09 -15.22 1.54
N GLY A 310 -44.89 -15.28 0.98
CA GLY A 310 -44.30 -16.51 0.50
C GLY A 310 -42.86 -16.68 0.92
N ASP A 311 -42.46 -17.95 1.00
CA ASP A 311 -41.08 -18.37 1.20
C ASP A 311 -40.55 -18.97 -0.10
N LEU A 312 -39.23 -19.13 -0.19
CA LEU A 312 -38.59 -19.78 -1.33
C LEU A 312 -37.71 -20.97 -0.94
N LEU A 313 -37.60 -21.92 -1.87
CA LEU A 313 -36.64 -23.01 -1.87
C LEU A 313 -35.84 -22.96 -3.16
N TYR A 314 -34.57 -23.31 -3.08
CA TYR A 314 -33.75 -23.55 -4.26
C TYR A 314 -32.64 -24.54 -3.98
N GLY A 315 -32.10 -25.13 -5.03
CA GLY A 315 -31.04 -26.11 -4.91
C GLY A 315 -30.22 -26.30 -6.18
N SER A 316 -29.06 -26.89 -5.99
CA SER A 316 -28.17 -27.39 -7.02
C SER A 316 -28.40 -28.88 -7.24
N GLY A 317 -28.15 -29.33 -8.47
CA GLY A 317 -28.62 -30.59 -9.02
C GLY A 317 -27.97 -31.84 -8.43
N PHE A 318 -28.11 -32.97 -9.12
CA PHE A 318 -27.56 -34.22 -8.65
C PHE A 318 -26.07 -34.30 -8.92
N PHE A 319 -25.26 -34.35 -7.87
CA PHE A 319 -23.83 -34.56 -7.99
C PHE A 319 -23.38 -35.93 -7.47
N PRO A 320 -22.33 -36.54 -8.06
CA PRO A 320 -21.72 -37.74 -7.54
C PRO A 320 -20.96 -37.45 -6.24
N LEU A 321 -21.23 -38.23 -5.18
CA LEU A 321 -20.43 -38.19 -3.94
C LEU A 321 -19.97 -39.60 -3.53
N PRO A 322 -18.93 -40.14 -4.19
CA PRO A 322 -18.34 -41.42 -3.80
C PRO A 322 -17.79 -41.39 -2.37
N ALA A 323 -17.67 -42.57 -1.75
CA ALA A 323 -17.15 -42.65 -0.39
C ALA A 323 -15.74 -42.04 -0.29
N LYS A 324 -15.56 -41.11 0.67
CA LYS A 324 -14.33 -40.34 0.95
C LYS A 324 -14.00 -39.21 -0.03
N LYS A 325 -14.82 -38.95 -1.05
CA LYS A 325 -14.71 -37.71 -1.84
C LYS A 325 -15.34 -36.55 -1.07
N VAL A 326 -14.87 -35.35 -1.35
CA VAL A 326 -15.37 -34.09 -0.78
C VAL A 326 -15.93 -33.28 -1.95
N GLN A 327 -17.06 -32.62 -1.72
CA GLN A 327 -17.66 -31.65 -2.63
C GLN A 327 -17.80 -30.34 -1.88
N ARG A 328 -17.62 -29.23 -2.59
CA ARG A 328 -17.65 -27.88 -2.03
C ARG A 328 -18.85 -27.12 -2.60
N PHE A 329 -19.24 -26.09 -1.86
CA PHE A 329 -20.21 -25.10 -2.31
C PHE A 329 -20.05 -23.86 -1.43
N SER A 330 -20.28 -22.71 -2.02
CA SER A 330 -20.13 -21.39 -1.42
C SER A 330 -21.33 -20.55 -1.81
N MET A 331 -21.78 -19.70 -0.89
CA MET A 331 -23.01 -18.93 -1.06
C MET A 331 -22.81 -17.48 -0.64
N ALA A 332 -23.42 -16.56 -1.38
CA ALA A 332 -23.42 -15.14 -1.08
C ALA A 332 -24.82 -14.63 -0.72
N LEU A 333 -24.86 -13.75 0.28
CA LEU A 333 -26.01 -12.89 0.55
C LEU A 333 -25.71 -11.51 -0.03
N VAL A 334 -26.44 -11.16 -1.09
CA VAL A 334 -26.20 -9.96 -1.90
C VAL A 334 -27.36 -8.99 -1.71
N TYR A 335 -27.06 -7.69 -1.63
CA TYR A 335 -28.06 -6.64 -1.51
C TYR A 335 -27.90 -5.65 -2.65
N GLY A 336 -29.01 -5.12 -3.16
CA GLY A 336 -29.00 -4.08 -4.19
C GLY A 336 -30.15 -3.10 -3.99
N ILE A 337 -29.99 -1.84 -4.41
CA ILE A 337 -31.10 -0.88 -4.34
C ILE A 337 -32.19 -1.18 -5.40
N ASP A 338 -31.78 -1.80 -6.51
CA ASP A 338 -32.63 -2.33 -7.58
C ASP A 338 -32.02 -3.64 -8.13
N PHE A 339 -32.72 -4.29 -9.07
CA PHE A 339 -32.28 -5.57 -9.64
C PHE A 339 -30.94 -5.44 -10.37
N ASP A 340 -30.72 -4.38 -11.15
CA ASP A 340 -29.46 -4.20 -11.86
C ASP A 340 -28.30 -4.01 -10.88
N ASP A 341 -28.52 -3.35 -9.75
CA ASP A 341 -27.55 -3.21 -8.67
C ASP A 341 -27.25 -4.53 -7.97
N LEU A 342 -28.28 -5.35 -7.73
CA LEU A 342 -28.12 -6.68 -7.17
C LEU A 342 -27.22 -7.55 -8.05
N ILE A 343 -27.48 -7.60 -9.37
CA ILE A 343 -26.69 -8.40 -10.32
C ILE A 343 -25.26 -7.88 -10.41
N ARG A 344 -25.04 -6.55 -10.45
CA ARG A 344 -23.68 -5.98 -10.40
C ARG A 344 -22.92 -6.38 -9.14
N ASN A 345 -23.59 -6.37 -7.98
CA ASN A 345 -23.00 -6.78 -6.72
C ASN A 345 -22.72 -8.29 -6.71
N LYS A 346 -23.61 -9.13 -7.27
CA LYS A 346 -23.35 -10.58 -7.42
C LYS A 346 -22.11 -10.83 -8.26
N ARG A 347 -22.01 -10.21 -9.44
CA ARG A 347 -20.85 -10.37 -10.33
C ARG A 347 -19.55 -9.91 -9.68
N THR A 348 -19.56 -8.80 -8.94
CA THR A 348 -18.39 -8.37 -8.17
C THR A 348 -17.99 -9.40 -7.11
N VAL A 349 -18.94 -10.02 -6.42
CA VAL A 349 -18.64 -11.06 -5.43
C VAL A 349 -18.18 -12.37 -6.09
N GLN A 350 -18.72 -12.71 -7.27
CA GLN A 350 -18.26 -13.84 -8.08
C GLN A 350 -16.80 -13.63 -8.49
N GLU A 351 -16.45 -12.49 -9.09
CA GLU A 351 -15.06 -12.15 -9.43
C GLU A 351 -14.12 -12.28 -8.21
N ILE A 352 -14.55 -11.85 -7.02
CA ILE A 352 -13.76 -11.99 -5.79
C ILE A 352 -13.59 -13.46 -5.39
N PHE A 353 -14.62 -14.27 -5.60
CA PHE A 353 -14.58 -15.70 -5.34
C PHE A 353 -13.59 -16.37 -6.29
N ASP A 354 -13.79 -16.20 -7.60
CA ASP A 354 -12.97 -16.78 -8.68
C ASP A 354 -11.48 -16.42 -8.49
N ASN A 355 -11.17 -15.19 -8.08
CA ASN A 355 -9.78 -14.78 -7.74
C ASN A 355 -9.28 -15.32 -6.37
N ASN A 356 -9.74 -16.48 -5.90
CA ASN A 356 -9.32 -17.13 -4.66
C ASN A 356 -9.39 -16.21 -3.41
N TYR A 357 -10.39 -15.33 -3.33
CA TYR A 357 -10.53 -14.30 -2.30
C TYR A 357 -9.34 -13.30 -2.23
N THR A 358 -8.53 -13.21 -3.28
CA THR A 358 -7.50 -12.19 -3.43
C THR A 358 -8.13 -10.92 -3.97
N PHE A 359 -7.96 -9.82 -3.24
CA PHE A 359 -8.52 -8.51 -3.58
C PHE A 359 -7.38 -7.54 -3.86
N ALA A 360 -7.59 -6.66 -4.85
CA ALA A 360 -6.86 -5.39 -4.92
C ALA A 360 -6.99 -4.74 -3.55
N LYS A 361 -5.86 -4.67 -2.85
CA LYS A 361 -5.83 -4.34 -1.44
C LYS A 361 -5.27 -2.95 -1.32
N PRO A 362 -5.94 -2.06 -0.58
CA PRO A 362 -5.37 -0.75 -0.38
C PRO A 362 -4.00 -0.87 0.28
N PRO A 363 -3.10 0.09 0.02
CA PRO A 363 -1.77 0.11 0.60
C PRO A 363 -1.78 -0.11 2.11
N GLU A 364 -0.66 -0.57 2.68
CA GLU A 364 -0.57 -0.81 4.12
C GLU A 364 -1.00 0.43 4.92
N LEU A 365 -1.83 0.23 5.95
CA LEU A 365 -2.40 1.30 6.76
C LEU A 365 -1.30 2.19 7.40
N PRO A 366 -1.23 3.49 7.06
CA PRO A 366 -0.24 4.39 7.64
C PRO A 366 -0.57 4.73 9.09
N THR A 367 0.42 5.11 9.88
CA THR A 367 0.21 5.62 11.24
C THR A 367 0.23 7.15 11.25
N VAL A 368 -0.87 7.79 11.62
CA VAL A 368 -0.99 9.26 11.71
C VAL A 368 -0.97 9.74 13.16
N THR A 369 -0.33 10.88 13.40
CA THR A 369 -0.35 11.60 14.68
C THR A 369 -0.84 13.02 14.47
N ALA A 370 -1.65 13.53 15.42
CA ALA A 370 -2.14 14.90 15.41
C ALA A 370 -1.61 15.71 16.61
N VAL A 371 -1.15 16.92 16.33
CA VAL A 371 -0.70 17.90 17.33
C VAL A 371 -1.69 19.07 17.33
N PRO A 372 -2.33 19.38 18.47
CA PRO A 372 -3.26 20.50 18.55
C PRO A 372 -2.50 21.83 18.58
N GLY A 373 -3.10 22.87 18.00
CA GLY A 373 -2.62 24.23 18.14
C GLY A 373 -3.75 25.25 18.09
N ASN A 374 -3.41 26.52 18.25
CA ASN A 374 -4.41 27.59 18.28
C ASN A 374 -5.06 27.76 16.89
N LYS A 375 -6.33 27.34 16.77
CA LYS A 375 -7.09 27.30 15.51
C LYS A 375 -6.40 26.53 14.40
N LYS A 376 -5.60 25.53 14.75
CA LYS A 376 -4.89 24.68 13.80
C LYS A 376 -4.66 23.28 14.34
N VAL A 377 -4.47 22.32 13.44
CA VAL A 377 -4.00 20.97 13.75
C VAL A 377 -2.83 20.67 12.84
N THR A 378 -1.74 20.12 13.40
CA THR A 378 -0.62 19.60 12.60
C THR A 378 -0.69 18.08 12.60
N LEU A 379 -0.84 17.49 11.42
CA LEU A 379 -0.81 16.06 11.20
C LEU A 379 0.58 15.67 10.70
N TYR A 380 1.08 14.50 11.11
CA TYR A 380 2.27 13.88 10.55
C TYR A 380 2.14 12.35 10.59
N TRP A 381 2.81 11.65 9.69
CA TRP A 381 2.63 10.21 9.53
C TRP A 381 3.89 9.46 9.08
N ASP A 382 3.85 8.12 9.18
CA ASP A 382 4.90 7.23 8.69
C ASP A 382 4.78 6.94 7.19
N ARG A 383 5.81 6.30 6.62
CA ARG A 383 5.92 5.97 5.19
C ARG A 383 5.58 4.51 4.89
N LEU A 384 4.82 3.85 5.77
CA LEU A 384 4.61 2.41 5.69
C LEU A 384 3.94 2.02 4.36
N SER A 385 2.91 2.78 3.98
CA SER A 385 2.16 2.58 2.74
C SER A 385 3.00 2.68 1.47
N GLU A 386 4.03 3.54 1.44
CA GLU A 386 4.91 3.69 0.25
C GLU A 386 5.66 2.40 -0.13
N LYS A 387 5.72 1.42 0.79
CA LYS A 387 6.45 0.15 0.58
C LYS A 387 5.54 -1.05 0.33
N SER A 388 4.23 -0.85 0.35
CA SER A 388 3.27 -1.95 0.17
C SER A 388 3.33 -2.51 -1.25
N ILE A 389 3.09 -3.82 -1.35
CA ILE A 389 2.97 -4.57 -2.61
C ILE A 389 1.51 -5.02 -2.68
N ASP A 390 0.83 -4.73 -3.79
CA ASP A 390 -0.53 -5.18 -4.00
C ASP A 390 -0.55 -6.71 -4.23
N PRO A 391 -1.34 -7.49 -3.47
CA PRO A 391 -1.37 -8.95 -3.59
C PRO A 391 -1.87 -9.46 -4.94
N THR A 392 -2.76 -8.72 -5.61
CA THR A 392 -3.39 -9.11 -6.87
C THR A 392 -2.53 -8.71 -8.06
N LEU A 393 -1.98 -7.49 -8.07
CA LEU A 393 -1.10 -7.01 -9.14
C LEU A 393 0.34 -7.49 -9.00
N ARG A 394 0.75 -7.90 -7.79
CA ARG A 394 2.12 -8.33 -7.44
C ARG A 394 3.19 -7.26 -7.73
N ILE A 395 2.79 -5.97 -7.72
CA ILE A 395 3.67 -4.80 -7.91
C ILE A 395 3.49 -3.79 -6.76
N LYS A 396 4.40 -2.80 -6.67
CA LYS A 396 4.21 -1.62 -5.82
C LYS A 396 3.44 -0.56 -6.59
N ASP A 397 2.18 -0.38 -6.27
CA ASP A 397 1.23 0.50 -6.96
C ASP A 397 0.73 1.68 -6.09
N PHE A 398 1.34 1.89 -4.93
CA PHE A 398 1.06 3.05 -4.08
C PHE A 398 1.21 4.37 -4.88
N GLU A 399 0.20 5.23 -4.79
CA GLU A 399 0.17 6.50 -5.53
C GLU A 399 0.24 7.73 -4.60
N GLY A 400 -0.50 7.72 -3.47
CA GLY A 400 -0.53 8.91 -2.63
C GLY A 400 -1.34 8.83 -1.34
N TYR A 401 -1.50 9.99 -0.72
CA TYR A 401 -2.23 10.21 0.52
C TYR A 401 -3.35 11.25 0.36
N LYS A 402 -4.53 10.96 0.92
CA LYS A 402 -5.65 11.89 1.09
C LYS A 402 -5.90 12.16 2.57
N ILE A 403 -6.12 13.42 2.92
CA ILE A 403 -6.46 13.85 4.28
C ILE A 403 -7.92 14.25 4.33
N TYR A 404 -8.66 13.64 5.24
CA TYR A 404 -10.06 13.96 5.50
C TYR A 404 -10.21 14.58 6.87
N ARG A 405 -11.17 15.49 6.97
CA ARG A 405 -11.56 16.12 8.24
C ARG A 405 -13.06 16.10 8.35
N SER A 406 -13.54 15.76 9.54
CA SER A 406 -14.95 15.81 9.90
C SER A 406 -15.17 16.36 11.31
N THR A 407 -16.41 16.79 11.56
CA THR A 407 -16.92 17.16 12.88
C THR A 407 -17.76 16.06 13.52
N ASP A 408 -17.96 14.95 12.80
CA ASP A 408 -18.61 13.72 13.24
C ASP A 408 -17.74 12.48 12.92
N PRO A 409 -17.86 11.37 13.68
CA PRO A 409 -17.02 10.20 13.47
C PRO A 409 -17.32 9.42 12.18
N ASP A 410 -18.50 9.62 11.58
CA ASP A 410 -18.96 8.92 10.37
C ASP A 410 -18.56 9.67 9.08
N PHE A 411 -17.80 10.77 9.20
CA PHE A 411 -17.35 11.63 8.10
C PHE A 411 -18.49 12.12 7.19
N THR A 412 -19.70 12.30 7.74
CA THR A 412 -20.88 12.66 6.92
C THR A 412 -20.73 14.02 6.27
N ASP A 413 -20.10 14.98 6.94
CA ASP A 413 -19.82 16.32 6.41
C ASP A 413 -18.74 16.33 5.31
N ALA A 414 -17.93 15.28 5.18
CA ALA A 414 -16.95 15.10 4.11
C ALA A 414 -17.52 14.32 2.92
N ARG A 415 -18.58 13.53 3.10
CA ARG A 415 -19.22 12.74 2.03
C ARG A 415 -20.09 13.63 1.13
N LYS A 416 -19.47 14.26 0.12
CA LYS A 416 -20.11 15.26 -0.75
C LYS A 416 -20.08 14.95 -2.25
N ILE A 417 -19.28 13.98 -2.68
CA ILE A 417 -19.10 13.69 -4.11
C ILE A 417 -20.17 12.69 -4.54
N THR A 418 -20.88 13.00 -5.60
CA THR A 418 -21.94 12.16 -6.16
C THR A 418 -21.52 11.47 -7.45
N ASP A 419 -22.14 10.34 -7.73
CA ASP A 419 -22.10 9.67 -9.03
C ASP A 419 -22.90 10.43 -10.10
N GLY A 420 -22.98 9.88 -11.31
CA GLY A 420 -23.75 10.45 -12.42
C GLY A 420 -25.27 10.45 -12.21
N ARG A 421 -25.78 9.74 -11.20
CA ARG A 421 -27.21 9.61 -10.84
C ARG A 421 -27.59 10.43 -9.60
N GLY A 422 -26.62 11.07 -8.93
CA GLY A 422 -26.82 11.92 -7.76
C GLY A 422 -26.66 11.22 -6.41
N GLN A 423 -26.17 9.97 -6.38
CA GLN A 423 -25.90 9.19 -5.18
C GLN A 423 -24.53 9.54 -4.60
N LEU A 424 -24.43 9.72 -3.28
CA LEU A 424 -23.18 10.08 -2.59
C LEU A 424 -22.22 8.89 -2.50
N ILE A 425 -21.11 8.94 -3.22
CA ILE A 425 -20.15 7.83 -3.35
C ILE A 425 -18.76 8.12 -2.76
N PHE A 426 -18.21 9.33 -2.92
CA PHE A 426 -16.87 9.66 -2.41
C PHE A 426 -16.86 10.79 -1.37
N PHE A 427 -15.78 10.80 -0.60
CA PHE A 427 -15.47 11.85 0.36
C PHE A 427 -14.60 12.93 -0.29
N GLN A 428 -14.84 14.19 0.07
CA GLN A 428 -14.02 15.30 -0.36
C GLN A 428 -12.84 15.46 0.62
N PRO A 429 -11.58 15.26 0.17
CA PRO A 429 -10.42 15.49 1.02
C PRO A 429 -10.16 17.00 1.21
N ILE A 430 -9.52 17.37 2.32
CA ILE A 430 -9.02 18.74 2.56
C ILE A 430 -7.61 18.95 1.99
N ALA A 431 -6.88 17.86 1.74
CA ALA A 431 -5.58 17.84 1.07
C ALA A 431 -5.34 16.47 0.43
N GLN A 432 -4.58 16.46 -0.67
CA GLN A 432 -4.13 15.27 -1.37
C GLN A 432 -2.69 15.48 -1.81
N PHE A 433 -1.86 14.45 -1.68
CA PHE A 433 -0.45 14.43 -2.05
C PHE A 433 -0.14 13.12 -2.76
N ASP A 434 0.43 13.20 -3.95
CA ASP A 434 0.67 12.10 -4.86
C ASP A 434 2.13 12.05 -5.32
N LEU A 435 2.54 10.95 -5.92
CA LEU A 435 3.88 10.79 -6.48
C LEU A 435 4.13 11.78 -7.62
N LYS A 436 5.40 11.93 -8.00
CA LYS A 436 5.80 12.74 -9.17
C LYS A 436 6.35 11.83 -10.25
N ASP A 437 5.46 11.02 -10.80
CA ASP A 437 5.77 10.00 -11.82
C ASP A 437 4.96 10.19 -13.11
N GLY A 438 4.04 11.17 -13.15
CA GLY A 438 3.20 11.47 -14.29
C GLY A 438 1.82 10.81 -14.26
N ILE A 439 1.51 10.02 -13.22
CA ILE A 439 0.16 9.49 -12.96
C ILE A 439 -0.66 10.60 -12.30
N ARG A 440 -1.73 11.05 -12.97
CA ARG A 440 -2.53 12.18 -12.50
C ARG A 440 -3.93 12.23 -13.11
N GLY A 441 -4.78 13.05 -12.52
CA GLY A 441 -6.15 13.26 -12.95
C GLY A 441 -7.06 12.12 -12.53
N PHE A 442 -8.09 11.85 -13.33
CA PHE A 442 -9.01 10.74 -13.06
C PHE A 442 -8.48 9.43 -13.63
N PHE A 443 -8.65 8.35 -12.87
CA PHE A 443 -8.42 6.99 -13.34
C PHE A 443 -9.23 6.73 -14.61
N LYS A 444 -8.62 6.04 -15.59
CA LYS A 444 -9.26 5.77 -16.87
C LYS A 444 -9.77 4.33 -16.88
N ALA A 445 -11.02 4.16 -16.46
CA ALA A 445 -11.69 2.88 -16.48
C ALA A 445 -11.75 2.27 -17.89
N GLY A 446 -11.44 0.97 -18.01
CA GLY A 446 -11.73 0.16 -19.19
C GLY A 446 -13.25 0.02 -19.43
N PRO A 447 -13.69 -0.43 -20.62
CA PRO A 447 -15.10 -0.49 -20.98
C PRO A 447 -15.99 -1.24 -19.96
N GLU A 448 -15.46 -2.27 -19.33
CA GLU A 448 -16.17 -3.10 -18.33
C GLU A 448 -16.26 -2.40 -16.97
N LEU A 449 -15.24 -1.62 -16.59
CA LEU A 449 -15.26 -0.82 -15.37
C LEU A 449 -16.16 0.41 -15.48
N VAL A 450 -16.38 0.96 -16.68
CA VAL A 450 -17.19 2.17 -16.89
C VAL A 450 -18.61 2.02 -16.35
N ASP A 451 -19.19 0.82 -16.44
CA ASP A 451 -20.53 0.56 -15.91
C ASP A 451 -20.54 0.40 -14.38
N ARG A 452 -19.40 0.03 -13.77
CA ARG A 452 -19.24 -0.14 -12.31
C ARG A 452 -19.03 1.18 -11.57
N ILE A 453 -18.35 2.15 -12.18
CA ILE A 453 -18.01 3.45 -11.57
C ILE A 453 -19.18 4.44 -11.48
N GLN A 454 -20.33 4.10 -12.07
CA GLN A 454 -21.59 4.87 -12.01
C GLN A 454 -21.45 6.37 -12.37
N GLY A 455 -20.39 6.74 -13.10
CA GLY A 455 -20.13 8.11 -13.54
C GLY A 455 -19.37 9.02 -12.58
N ALA A 456 -18.70 8.49 -11.54
CA ALA A 456 -17.59 9.22 -10.91
C ALA A 456 -16.33 8.35 -10.79
N ASP A 457 -15.27 8.85 -11.41
CA ASP A 457 -13.96 8.22 -11.38
C ASP A 457 -13.17 8.58 -10.12
N PHE A 458 -12.22 7.71 -9.78
CA PHE A 458 -11.26 7.97 -8.71
C PHE A 458 -10.25 9.03 -9.16
N TYR A 459 -10.03 10.07 -8.35
CA TYR A 459 -9.04 11.10 -8.61
C TYR A 459 -7.68 10.73 -8.01
N LEU A 460 -6.69 10.51 -8.89
CA LEU A 460 -5.34 10.04 -8.58
C LEU A 460 -4.39 11.16 -8.12
N GLY A 461 -4.65 12.42 -8.49
CA GLY A 461 -3.83 13.56 -8.03
C GLY A 461 -3.40 14.50 -9.16
N ASP A 462 -2.37 15.32 -8.87
CA ASP A 462 -1.89 16.45 -9.68
C ASP A 462 -0.34 16.53 -9.79
N ASP A 463 0.39 15.44 -9.57
CA ASP A 463 1.85 15.35 -9.46
C ASP A 463 2.44 16.31 -8.39
N THR A 464 1.81 16.40 -7.22
CA THR A 464 2.18 17.40 -6.20
C THR A 464 3.45 17.04 -5.43
N GLY A 465 3.75 15.75 -5.33
CA GLY A 465 4.85 15.19 -4.53
C GLY A 465 4.43 14.89 -3.10
N LEU A 466 4.95 13.79 -2.57
CA LEU A 466 4.65 13.34 -1.22
C LEU A 466 5.22 14.27 -0.15
N VAL A 467 4.45 14.44 0.91
CA VAL A 467 4.85 15.06 2.18
C VAL A 467 4.37 14.20 3.34
N HIS A 468 4.99 14.34 4.50
CA HIS A 468 4.68 13.54 5.70
C HIS A 468 4.27 14.40 6.89
N SER A 469 3.95 15.67 6.62
CA SER A 469 3.28 16.54 7.56
C SER A 469 2.35 17.52 6.84
N TYR A 470 1.26 17.87 7.50
CA TYR A 470 0.27 18.82 6.99
C TYR A 470 -0.27 19.67 8.14
N VAL A 471 -0.40 20.97 7.92
CA VAL A 471 -1.01 21.90 8.88
C VAL A 471 -2.40 22.30 8.38
N ASP A 472 -3.45 21.76 8.99
CA ASP A 472 -4.79 22.32 8.82
C ASP A 472 -4.86 23.61 9.63
N SER A 473 -4.84 24.74 8.93
CA SER A 473 -5.09 26.08 9.48
C SER A 473 -6.23 26.78 8.75
N THR A 474 -7.16 26.02 8.17
CA THR A 474 -8.35 26.58 7.55
C THR A 474 -9.14 27.39 8.58
N GLY A 475 -9.77 28.50 8.15
CA GLY A 475 -10.47 29.44 9.04
C GLY A 475 -11.66 28.85 9.82
N ASP A 476 -11.99 27.59 9.57
CA ASP A 476 -13.13 26.85 10.13
C ASP A 476 -12.79 26.08 11.42
N LEU A 477 -11.51 26.07 11.85
CA LEU A 477 -11.11 25.41 13.09
C LEU A 477 -11.36 26.27 14.32
N ASP A 478 -12.39 25.88 15.06
CA ASP A 478 -12.69 26.42 16.39
C ASP A 478 -11.96 25.68 17.52
N ASN A 479 -11.27 26.42 18.38
CA ASN A 479 -10.72 25.88 19.62
C ASN A 479 -11.82 25.32 20.52
N GLY A 480 -11.54 24.22 21.20
CA GLY A 480 -12.48 23.55 22.10
C GLY A 480 -13.52 22.67 21.39
N ARG A 481 -13.58 22.69 20.05
CA ARG A 481 -14.38 21.75 19.25
C ARG A 481 -13.56 20.51 18.90
N ARG A 482 -14.17 19.33 19.01
CA ARG A 482 -13.56 18.07 18.56
C ARG A 482 -13.64 17.97 17.04
N TYR A 483 -12.54 17.54 16.43
CA TYR A 483 -12.45 17.18 15.02
C TYR A 483 -11.90 15.77 14.88
N PHE A 484 -12.33 15.11 13.82
CA PHE A 484 -11.89 13.78 13.42
C PHE A 484 -11.10 13.92 12.14
N TYR A 485 -9.93 13.28 12.07
CA TYR A 485 -9.11 13.22 10.87
C TYR A 485 -8.84 11.79 10.48
N ALA A 486 -8.75 11.55 9.18
CA ALA A 486 -8.30 10.29 8.60
C ALA A 486 -7.23 10.59 7.54
N LEU A 487 -6.16 9.82 7.57
CA LEU A 487 -5.14 9.77 6.53
C LEU A 487 -5.35 8.49 5.73
N ALA A 488 -5.71 8.63 4.46
CA ALA A 488 -5.91 7.48 3.58
C ALA A 488 -4.80 7.40 2.53
N ALA A 489 -3.98 6.36 2.60
CA ALA A 489 -3.16 5.93 1.48
C ALA A 489 -4.03 5.32 0.37
N TYR A 490 -3.65 5.51 -0.89
CA TYR A 490 -4.32 4.94 -2.05
C TYR A 490 -3.33 4.51 -3.12
N ASP A 491 -3.72 3.51 -3.91
CA ASP A 491 -2.99 3.00 -5.08
C ASP A 491 -3.50 3.63 -6.38
N HIS A 492 -2.82 3.35 -7.50
CA HIS A 492 -3.24 3.81 -8.83
C HIS A 492 -4.09 2.80 -9.62
N GLY A 493 -4.30 1.58 -9.10
CA GLY A 493 -4.98 0.48 -9.79
C GLY A 493 -4.33 0.09 -11.13
N ASP A 494 -5.04 -0.66 -11.97
CA ASP A 494 -4.60 -1.05 -13.31
C ASP A 494 -5.78 -1.03 -14.29
N SER A 495 -5.74 -0.11 -15.27
CA SER A 495 -6.82 0.02 -16.25
C SER A 495 -6.88 -1.12 -17.28
N GLU A 496 -5.75 -1.77 -17.57
CA GLU A 496 -5.68 -2.87 -18.54
C GLU A 496 -6.20 -4.16 -17.93
N LYS A 497 -5.93 -4.37 -16.64
CA LYS A 497 -6.41 -5.53 -15.87
C LYS A 497 -7.78 -5.29 -15.20
N ASN A 498 -8.46 -4.19 -15.52
CA ASN A 498 -9.74 -3.80 -14.90
C ASN A 498 -9.70 -3.74 -13.36
N ILE A 499 -8.56 -3.35 -12.78
CA ILE A 499 -8.40 -3.19 -11.33
C ILE A 499 -8.59 -1.72 -10.97
N PHE A 500 -9.68 -1.43 -10.27
CA PHE A 500 -10.03 -0.07 -9.86
C PHE A 500 -9.16 0.39 -8.68
N PRO A 501 -8.75 1.67 -8.62
CA PRO A 501 -7.95 2.17 -7.51
C PRO A 501 -8.64 2.00 -6.16
N SER A 502 -7.86 1.66 -5.15
CA SER A 502 -8.35 1.43 -3.80
C SER A 502 -7.70 2.37 -2.78
N GLU A 503 -8.43 2.66 -1.71
CA GLU A 503 -7.95 3.54 -0.64
C GLU A 503 -8.17 2.92 0.73
N THR A 504 -7.24 3.18 1.65
CA THR A 504 -7.34 2.70 3.02
C THR A 504 -8.57 3.23 3.74
N SER A 505 -9.11 2.39 4.63
CA SER A 505 -10.32 2.66 5.41
C SER A 505 -10.18 3.91 6.30
N LYS A 506 -11.29 4.50 6.74
CA LYS A 506 -11.32 5.71 7.59
C LYS A 506 -12.18 5.50 8.83
N PHE A 507 -12.06 4.31 9.40
CA PHE A 507 -12.97 3.84 10.42
C PHE A 507 -12.72 4.55 11.76
N ILE A 508 -13.81 5.05 12.35
CA ILE A 508 -13.85 5.55 13.72
C ILE A 508 -15.10 4.97 14.37
N PHE A 509 -14.92 4.15 15.39
CA PHE A 509 -16.03 3.50 16.08
C PHE A 509 -16.44 4.28 17.31
N ARG A 510 -17.75 4.39 17.52
CA ARG A 510 -18.33 4.90 18.76
C ARG A 510 -19.05 3.78 19.49
N ASP A 511 -18.58 3.43 20.68
CA ASP A 511 -19.21 2.39 21.48
C ASP A 511 -20.55 2.84 22.09
N ALA A 512 -21.29 1.89 22.68
CA ALA A 512 -22.58 2.17 23.33
C ALA A 512 -22.46 3.16 24.52
N SER A 513 -21.27 3.32 25.09
CA SER A 513 -20.98 4.29 26.16
C SER A 513 -20.63 5.68 25.62
N GLY A 514 -20.43 5.82 24.31
CA GLY A 514 -20.02 7.05 23.64
C GLY A 514 -18.51 7.27 23.59
N ASN A 515 -17.69 6.28 23.93
CA ASN A 515 -16.24 6.35 23.74
C ASN A 515 -15.89 6.23 22.26
N ILE A 516 -14.84 6.95 21.86
CA ILE A 516 -14.32 6.93 20.49
C ILE A 516 -13.12 5.99 20.45
N ILE A 517 -13.16 5.04 19.52
CA ILE A 517 -12.07 4.13 19.19
C ILE A 517 -11.61 4.48 17.77
N THR A 518 -10.32 4.82 17.64
CA THR A 518 -9.70 5.16 16.36
C THR A 518 -8.78 4.04 15.91
N ASP A 519 -8.53 3.97 14.61
CA ASP A 519 -7.50 3.13 14.00
C ASP A 519 -6.15 3.88 13.93
N LYS A 520 -5.08 3.25 13.45
CA LYS A 520 -3.74 3.86 13.33
C LYS A 520 -3.71 5.07 12.39
N ASN A 521 -4.56 5.08 11.38
CA ASN A 521 -4.65 6.14 10.38
C ASN A 521 -5.76 7.17 10.68
N THR A 522 -6.46 7.05 11.81
CA THR A 522 -7.49 8.00 12.23
C THR A 522 -7.20 8.60 13.61
N VAL A 523 -7.55 9.86 13.82
CA VAL A 523 -7.27 10.59 15.06
C VAL A 523 -8.41 11.53 15.42
N VAL A 524 -8.68 11.64 16.72
CA VAL A 524 -9.58 12.65 17.27
C VAL A 524 -8.77 13.69 18.02
N ILE A 525 -9.01 14.97 17.74
CA ILE A 525 -8.22 16.06 18.31
C ILE A 525 -9.07 17.29 18.58
N THR A 526 -8.69 18.05 19.62
CA THR A 526 -9.34 19.33 19.97
C THR A 526 -8.29 20.45 19.93
N PRO A 527 -8.33 21.33 18.91
CA PRO A 527 -7.50 22.52 18.85
C PRO A 527 -7.70 23.40 20.09
N ASN A 528 -6.64 24.04 20.54
CA ASN A 528 -6.66 24.88 21.74
C ASN A 528 -5.56 25.94 21.68
N ALA A 529 -5.74 27.02 22.44
CA ALA A 529 -4.72 28.05 22.55
C ALA A 529 -3.68 27.66 23.61
N PRO A 530 -2.39 27.96 23.40
CA PRO A 530 -1.35 27.61 24.36
C PRO A 530 -1.47 28.39 25.67
N ALA A 531 -0.78 27.91 26.70
CA ALA A 531 -0.72 28.60 27.98
C ALA A 531 -0.06 29.99 27.84
N ALA A 532 -0.43 30.91 28.72
CA ALA A 532 0.17 32.24 28.74
C ALA A 532 1.71 32.16 28.92
N GLY A 533 2.46 32.87 28.07
CA GLY A 533 3.93 32.87 28.07
C GLY A 533 4.58 31.66 27.39
N TYR A 534 3.80 30.82 26.70
CA TYR A 534 4.33 29.73 25.88
C TYR A 534 5.25 30.24 24.77
N VAL A 535 6.44 29.64 24.67
CA VAL A 535 7.39 29.85 23.59
C VAL A 535 7.55 28.51 22.85
N PRO A 536 7.16 28.43 21.56
CA PRO A 536 7.30 27.21 20.78
C PRO A 536 8.78 26.89 20.52
N PRO A 537 9.11 25.64 20.17
CA PRO A 537 10.42 25.30 19.65
C PRO A 537 10.73 26.12 18.38
N PRO A 538 12.02 26.36 18.06
CA PRO A 538 12.42 27.00 16.82
C PRO A 538 11.82 26.32 15.58
N ASN A 539 11.49 27.13 14.58
CA ASN A 539 11.06 26.65 13.27
C ASN A 539 12.07 27.14 12.22
N GLY A 540 12.76 26.21 11.56
CA GLY A 540 13.79 26.52 10.56
C GLY A 540 15.08 27.05 11.17
N LYS A 541 15.54 26.49 12.30
CA LYS A 541 16.84 26.86 12.89
C LYS A 541 17.95 26.15 12.13
N GLU A 542 18.92 26.92 11.62
CA GLU A 542 20.10 26.40 10.93
C GLU A 542 21.00 25.61 11.90
N LEU A 543 21.54 24.49 11.42
CA LEU A 543 22.47 23.65 12.17
C LEU A 543 23.90 24.19 12.06
N GLU A 544 24.71 23.93 13.08
CA GLU A 544 26.12 24.33 13.09
C GLU A 544 26.98 23.26 12.40
N TYR A 545 27.84 23.70 11.49
CA TYR A 545 28.83 22.82 10.86
C TYR A 545 29.94 22.47 11.85
N ALA A 546 30.10 21.18 12.14
CA ALA A 546 30.94 20.69 13.23
C ALA A 546 32.17 19.88 12.75
N SER A 547 32.40 19.73 11.44
CA SER A 547 33.51 18.91 10.95
C SER A 547 34.89 19.50 11.33
N THR A 548 35.75 18.64 11.89
CA THR A 548 37.15 18.95 12.27
C THR A 548 38.17 18.22 11.40
N THR A 549 37.70 17.37 10.49
CA THR A 549 38.50 16.58 9.56
C THR A 549 38.47 17.25 8.19
N ASN A 550 39.64 17.43 7.54
CA ASN A 550 39.80 17.98 6.18
C ASN A 550 39.12 17.14 5.05
N SER A 551 38.05 16.41 5.36
CA SER A 551 37.35 15.49 4.46
C SER A 551 35.87 15.86 4.24
N GLY A 552 35.27 16.67 5.12
CA GLY A 552 33.94 17.25 4.88
C GLY A 552 34.11 18.61 4.20
N ASP A 553 33.63 18.73 2.96
CA ASP A 553 33.82 19.91 2.12
C ASP A 553 32.49 20.37 1.49
N GLY A 554 31.36 19.74 1.86
CA GLY A 554 30.03 20.05 1.37
C GLY A 554 29.60 21.48 1.74
N ILE A 555 28.91 22.17 0.84
CA ILE A 555 28.57 23.60 0.99
C ILE A 555 27.05 23.78 1.25
N GLY A 556 26.35 22.69 1.56
CA GLY A 556 24.92 22.73 1.87
C GLY A 556 24.62 23.30 3.26
N THR A 557 23.35 23.63 3.50
CA THR A 557 22.85 24.07 4.82
C THR A 557 21.70 23.18 5.25
N ILE A 558 21.58 22.97 6.56
CA ILE A 558 20.53 22.14 7.16
C ILE A 558 19.75 22.99 8.14
N PHE A 559 18.43 22.86 8.12
CA PHE A 559 17.53 23.49 9.08
C PHE A 559 16.76 22.41 9.83
N TRP A 560 16.41 22.66 11.09
CA TRP A 560 15.46 21.83 11.83
C TRP A 560 14.24 22.61 12.29
N SER A 561 13.12 21.91 12.38
CA SER A 561 11.84 22.44 12.82
C SER A 561 11.16 21.49 13.81
N GLY A 562 10.56 22.05 14.87
CA GLY A 562 9.72 21.28 15.80
C GLY A 562 8.30 21.09 15.27
N ILE A 563 7.98 19.89 14.80
CA ILE A 563 6.65 19.49 14.32
C ILE A 563 5.74 19.08 15.48
N ASP A 564 6.29 18.33 16.43
CA ASP A 564 5.59 17.90 17.65
C ASP A 564 6.36 18.36 18.89
N PRO A 565 6.02 19.55 19.45
CA PRO A 565 6.71 20.10 20.61
C PRO A 565 6.71 19.18 21.83
N ARG A 566 5.74 18.26 21.96
CA ARG A 566 5.62 17.37 23.13
C ARG A 566 6.64 16.23 23.12
N ARG A 567 7.21 15.93 21.96
CA ARG A 567 8.21 14.85 21.79
C ARG A 567 9.64 15.35 21.80
N ILE A 568 9.85 16.66 21.66
CA ILE A 568 11.17 17.28 21.67
C ILE A 568 11.78 17.20 23.07
N ARG A 569 12.94 16.54 23.16
CA ARG A 569 13.74 16.43 24.38
C ARG A 569 14.69 17.61 24.48
N ASP A 570 14.39 18.53 25.40
CA ASP A 570 15.18 19.74 25.64
C ASP A 570 16.62 19.40 26.10
N GLY A 571 17.62 20.04 25.49
CA GLY A 571 19.04 19.85 25.83
C GLY A 571 19.69 18.58 25.25
N VAL A 572 19.00 17.82 24.40
CA VAL A 572 19.60 16.68 23.69
C VAL A 572 20.38 17.17 22.49
N THR A 573 21.62 16.68 22.33
CA THR A 573 22.47 16.97 21.18
C THR A 573 22.32 15.89 20.12
N TYR A 574 21.95 16.31 18.92
CA TYR A 574 21.89 15.44 17.75
C TYR A 574 23.05 15.73 16.80
N ARG A 575 23.51 14.67 16.12
CA ARG A 575 24.53 14.75 15.08
C ARG A 575 24.00 14.16 13.78
N VAL A 576 24.21 14.85 12.67
CA VAL A 576 23.86 14.42 11.31
C VAL A 576 25.12 14.03 10.55
N ASN A 577 25.13 12.82 9.99
CA ASN A 577 26.21 12.27 9.17
C ASN A 577 25.69 11.90 7.78
N PHE A 578 26.57 11.92 6.78
CA PHE A 578 26.23 11.63 5.38
C PHE A 578 27.09 10.53 4.77
N TRP A 579 26.53 9.88 3.76
CA TRP A 579 27.20 9.00 2.81
C TRP A 579 26.92 9.51 1.40
N ASP A 580 27.78 9.13 0.48
CA ASP A 580 27.66 9.46 -0.94
C ASP A 580 27.88 8.22 -1.79
N THR A 581 27.50 8.30 -3.06
CA THR A 581 27.59 7.22 -4.06
C THR A 581 28.98 6.62 -4.25
N SER A 582 30.04 7.22 -3.69
CA SER A 582 31.40 6.66 -3.80
C SER A 582 31.79 5.73 -2.65
N ASN A 583 30.93 5.56 -1.65
CA ASN A 583 31.19 4.76 -0.44
C ASN A 583 29.94 4.34 0.35
N ASP A 584 28.77 4.33 -0.26
CA ASP A 584 27.54 3.97 0.43
C ASP A 584 27.24 2.46 0.37
N GLY A 585 27.94 1.74 -0.51
CA GLY A 585 27.80 0.30 -0.75
C GLY A 585 26.53 -0.05 -1.50
N LEU A 586 25.98 0.88 -2.28
CA LEU A 586 24.84 0.66 -3.15
C LEU A 586 25.32 0.77 -4.60
N ASP A 587 24.80 -0.10 -5.45
CA ASP A 587 24.87 0.08 -6.91
C ASP A 587 23.70 0.99 -7.33
N SER A 588 24.05 2.20 -7.72
CA SER A 588 23.17 3.34 -7.99
C SER A 588 22.76 3.43 -9.46
N ASP A 589 23.53 2.83 -10.37
CA ASP A 589 23.25 2.83 -11.81
C ASP A 589 22.82 1.45 -12.35
N GLY A 590 22.88 0.43 -11.51
CA GLY A 590 22.33 -0.90 -11.75
C GLY A 590 23.21 -1.76 -12.66
N ASP A 591 24.50 -1.42 -12.78
CA ASP A 591 25.42 -2.11 -13.68
C ASP A 591 26.22 -3.25 -13.02
N TRP A 592 26.08 -3.43 -11.70
CA TRP A 592 26.64 -4.57 -10.97
C TRP A 592 25.85 -5.85 -11.23
N GLN A 593 26.56 -6.90 -11.64
CA GLN A 593 25.98 -8.22 -11.90
C GLN A 593 26.45 -9.25 -10.88
N SER A 594 25.49 -9.85 -10.17
CA SER A 594 25.74 -11.01 -9.31
C SER A 594 26.29 -12.20 -10.09
N PHE A 595 26.69 -13.27 -9.39
CA PHE A 595 27.07 -14.53 -10.03
C PHE A 595 25.95 -15.10 -10.91
N ALA A 596 26.34 -15.84 -11.95
CA ALA A 596 25.43 -16.55 -12.84
C ALA A 596 25.06 -17.90 -12.23
N ASP A 597 23.84 -17.96 -11.69
CA ASP A 597 23.24 -19.15 -11.12
C ASP A 597 22.78 -20.12 -12.22
N LEU A 598 23.64 -21.09 -12.56
CA LEU A 598 23.43 -22.03 -13.66
C LEU A 598 22.57 -23.22 -13.25
N ASP A 599 22.52 -23.52 -11.96
CA ASP A 599 21.70 -24.59 -11.40
C ASP A 599 20.48 -24.10 -10.60
N SER A 600 20.27 -22.78 -10.56
CA SER A 600 19.10 -22.10 -10.00
C SER A 600 18.91 -22.32 -8.50
N ASN A 601 20.00 -22.54 -7.76
CA ASN A 601 19.97 -22.80 -6.32
C ASN A 601 20.20 -21.53 -5.47
N ASN A 602 20.45 -20.39 -6.12
CA ASN A 602 20.79 -19.08 -5.55
C ASN A 602 21.96 -19.10 -4.54
N VAL A 603 22.87 -20.05 -4.73
CA VAL A 603 24.07 -20.29 -3.94
C VAL A 603 25.22 -20.52 -4.89
N TRP A 604 26.14 -19.56 -4.97
CA TRP A 604 27.28 -19.70 -5.85
C TRP A 604 28.08 -20.99 -5.59
N THR A 605 28.36 -21.72 -6.67
CA THR A 605 29.27 -22.85 -6.69
C THR A 605 30.46 -22.58 -7.61
N ALA A 606 31.59 -23.28 -7.37
CA ALA A 606 32.82 -23.08 -8.14
C ALA A 606 32.71 -23.36 -9.66
N ASN A 607 31.57 -23.89 -10.14
CA ASN A 607 31.30 -24.12 -11.57
C ASN A 607 30.55 -22.95 -12.23
N GLU A 608 30.18 -21.93 -11.46
CA GLU A 608 29.36 -20.80 -11.87
C GLU A 608 30.20 -19.52 -12.01
N PRO A 609 29.99 -18.73 -13.07
CA PRO A 609 30.65 -17.43 -13.22
C PRO A 609 30.27 -16.46 -12.09
N LEU A 610 31.25 -15.89 -11.39
CA LEU A 610 31.01 -14.87 -10.35
C LEU A 610 30.57 -13.51 -10.90
N ASN A 611 30.79 -13.23 -12.18
CA ASN A 611 30.58 -11.90 -12.79
C ASN A 611 31.27 -10.80 -11.96
N ASP A 612 30.52 -9.88 -11.34
CA ASP A 612 31.06 -8.78 -10.51
C ASP A 612 31.14 -9.13 -9.01
N ASP A 613 30.50 -10.22 -8.58
CA ASP A 613 30.47 -10.72 -7.19
C ASP A 613 31.79 -11.43 -6.81
N VAL A 614 32.89 -10.68 -6.89
CA VAL A 614 34.25 -11.20 -6.73
C VAL A 614 34.88 -10.84 -5.39
N GLY A 615 34.07 -10.42 -4.42
CA GLY A 615 34.49 -10.18 -3.05
C GLY A 615 35.30 -8.90 -2.84
N LEU A 616 35.74 -8.72 -1.59
CA LEU A 616 36.41 -7.54 -1.08
C LEU A 616 37.76 -7.22 -1.75
N ASP A 617 38.53 -8.24 -2.15
CA ASP A 617 39.77 -8.02 -2.90
C ASP A 617 39.53 -7.79 -4.41
N GLY A 618 38.29 -8.05 -4.84
CA GLY A 618 37.75 -7.98 -6.18
C GLY A 618 38.53 -8.78 -7.21
N ILE A 619 39.01 -9.94 -6.79
CA ILE A 619 39.62 -10.98 -7.59
C ILE A 619 38.76 -12.25 -7.44
N PRO A 620 38.27 -12.83 -8.55
CA PRO A 620 37.46 -14.03 -8.47
C PRO A 620 38.25 -15.25 -7.96
N ASN A 621 37.59 -16.12 -7.22
CA ASN A 621 38.05 -17.41 -6.67
C ASN A 621 39.13 -17.30 -5.59
N THR A 622 39.01 -16.37 -4.63
CA THR A 622 39.99 -16.20 -3.54
C THR A 622 39.47 -16.65 -2.17
N GLY A 623 38.16 -16.84 -2.04
CA GLY A 623 37.46 -17.23 -0.82
C GLY A 623 37.43 -16.11 0.23
N ASP A 624 37.48 -14.86 -0.21
CA ASP A 624 37.45 -13.70 0.66
C ASP A 624 36.00 -13.25 0.97
N PRO A 625 35.78 -12.40 1.99
CA PRO A 625 34.43 -12.00 2.38
C PRO A 625 33.70 -11.26 1.27
N GLY A 626 32.44 -11.65 1.02
CA GLY A 626 31.58 -11.05 0.00
C GLY A 626 31.46 -11.91 -1.24
N GLU A 627 32.49 -12.70 -1.57
CA GLU A 627 32.53 -13.47 -2.82
C GLU A 627 31.40 -14.52 -2.92
N GLY A 628 30.58 -14.40 -3.97
CA GLY A 628 29.51 -15.32 -4.31
C GLY A 628 28.29 -15.24 -3.38
N ASP A 629 28.14 -14.14 -2.64
CA ASP A 629 27.04 -13.97 -1.67
C ASP A 629 25.78 -13.29 -2.27
N GLY A 630 25.86 -12.93 -3.55
CA GLY A 630 24.81 -12.29 -4.32
C GLY A 630 24.61 -10.82 -3.96
N LYS A 631 25.55 -10.17 -3.27
CA LYS A 631 25.43 -8.77 -2.86
C LYS A 631 26.69 -7.95 -3.19
N PRO A 632 26.51 -6.66 -3.51
CA PRO A 632 27.63 -5.75 -3.70
C PRO A 632 28.52 -5.65 -2.45
N THR A 633 29.82 -5.88 -2.63
CA THR A 633 30.84 -5.74 -1.60
C THR A 633 31.71 -4.50 -1.84
N PRO A 634 31.50 -3.40 -1.08
CA PRO A 634 32.23 -2.16 -1.30
C PRO A 634 33.68 -2.24 -0.81
N GLY A 635 34.55 -1.55 -1.53
CA GLY A 635 35.98 -1.48 -1.22
C GLY A 635 36.29 -0.70 0.06
N ILE A 636 37.44 -1.02 0.68
CA ILE A 636 37.95 -0.27 1.83
C ILE A 636 38.79 0.92 1.31
N PRO A 637 38.36 2.17 1.57
CA PRO A 637 39.07 3.34 1.05
C PRO A 637 40.54 3.38 1.48
N GLY A 638 41.45 3.39 0.51
CA GLY A 638 42.89 3.49 0.74
C GLY A 638 43.60 2.15 1.04
N ASP A 639 42.89 1.03 1.07
CA ASP A 639 43.49 -0.30 1.14
C ASP A 639 43.63 -0.90 -0.26
N LYS A 640 44.87 -1.01 -0.74
CA LYS A 640 45.15 -1.60 -2.07
C LYS A 640 44.86 -3.09 -2.15
N ASN A 641 44.68 -3.78 -1.02
CA ASN A 641 44.39 -5.21 -0.97
C ASN A 641 42.90 -5.51 -0.75
N ALA A 642 42.08 -4.45 -0.57
CA ALA A 642 40.63 -4.55 -0.44
C ALA A 642 39.97 -3.47 -1.31
N PRO A 643 40.24 -3.44 -2.64
CA PRO A 643 39.67 -2.45 -3.53
C PRO A 643 38.15 -2.57 -3.70
N GLY A 644 37.51 -3.67 -3.27
CA GLY A 644 36.09 -3.96 -3.47
C GLY A 644 35.81 -4.67 -4.78
N GLU A 645 34.53 -4.87 -5.07
CA GLU A 645 34.04 -5.46 -6.32
C GLU A 645 34.05 -4.48 -7.50
N PRO A 646 34.25 -4.93 -8.76
CA PRO A 646 33.95 -4.14 -9.96
C PRO A 646 32.54 -3.58 -9.91
N ASN A 647 32.29 -2.43 -10.56
CA ASN A 647 30.93 -1.87 -10.68
C ASN A 647 30.28 -1.56 -9.31
N VAL A 648 31.08 -1.29 -8.28
CA VAL A 648 30.62 -0.85 -6.95
C VAL A 648 31.52 0.28 -6.41
N ASP A 649 30.91 1.39 -5.99
CA ASP A 649 31.53 2.50 -5.25
C ASP A 649 32.88 2.96 -5.86
N LEU A 650 34.01 2.56 -5.22
CA LEU A 650 35.36 3.01 -5.54
C LEU A 650 35.90 2.40 -6.84
N ARG A 651 35.29 1.33 -7.33
CA ARG A 651 35.70 0.61 -8.54
C ARG A 651 34.78 0.87 -9.71
N ASP A 652 33.70 1.59 -9.50
CA ASP A 652 32.87 2.12 -10.56
C ASP A 652 33.24 3.58 -10.85
N ALA A 653 33.47 3.89 -12.13
CA ALA A 653 33.81 5.24 -12.56
C ALA A 653 32.54 6.12 -12.68
N GLU A 654 31.38 5.51 -12.83
CA GLU A 654 30.07 6.13 -12.93
C GLU A 654 29.60 6.60 -11.54
N GLU A 655 29.86 5.83 -10.48
CA GLU A 655 29.62 6.15 -9.06
C GLU A 655 30.73 6.95 -8.37
N PHE A 656 31.92 7.02 -8.98
CA PHE A 656 33.06 7.77 -8.44
C PHE A 656 32.74 9.26 -8.18
N VAL A 657 31.72 9.84 -8.81
CA VAL A 657 31.28 11.22 -8.53
C VAL A 657 30.41 11.23 -7.27
N PRO A 658 30.91 11.69 -6.11
CA PRO A 658 30.16 11.62 -4.86
C PRO A 658 28.93 12.54 -4.88
N ILE A 659 27.76 11.93 -4.99
CA ILE A 659 26.43 12.52 -4.78
C ILE A 659 25.91 12.06 -3.42
N THR A 660 25.35 12.97 -2.62
CA THR A 660 24.78 12.56 -1.32
C THR A 660 23.64 11.59 -1.55
N SER A 661 23.78 10.39 -1.02
CA SER A 661 22.80 9.32 -1.15
C SER A 661 22.03 9.14 0.15
N LEU A 662 22.72 9.08 1.29
CA LEU A 662 22.13 8.75 2.59
C LEU A 662 22.52 9.74 3.69
N TYR A 663 21.65 9.90 4.68
CA TYR A 663 21.98 10.56 5.95
C TYR A 663 21.54 9.74 7.16
N SER A 664 22.18 9.98 8.31
CA SER A 664 21.76 9.44 9.60
C SER A 664 21.76 10.53 10.65
N VAL A 665 20.88 10.42 11.64
CA VAL A 665 20.83 11.30 12.80
C VAL A 665 21.05 10.48 14.06
N SER A 666 22.13 10.75 14.80
CA SER A 666 22.42 10.11 16.08
C SER A 666 22.05 10.99 17.26
N ASP A 667 21.50 10.38 18.31
CA ASP A 667 21.35 10.97 19.64
C ASP A 667 22.65 10.75 20.44
N LEU A 668 23.36 11.83 20.76
CA LEU A 668 24.63 11.77 21.49
C LEU A 668 24.46 11.67 23.01
N ASN A 669 23.27 11.98 23.55
CA ASN A 669 23.00 11.81 24.97
C ASN A 669 22.75 10.33 25.31
N GLY A 670 22.21 9.57 24.34
CA GLY A 670 21.88 8.16 24.49
C GLY A 670 20.72 7.91 25.45
N VAL A 671 20.50 6.63 25.79
CA VAL A 671 19.47 6.20 26.74
C VAL A 671 20.06 5.26 27.78
N GLU A 672 19.42 5.20 28.95
CA GLU A 672 19.62 4.16 29.95
C GLU A 672 18.27 3.46 30.18
N GLU A 673 18.26 2.13 30.11
CA GLU A 673 17.08 1.33 30.39
C GLU A 673 17.40 0.11 31.25
N THR A 674 16.37 -0.41 31.92
CA THR A 674 16.48 -1.59 32.77
C THR A 674 15.86 -2.78 32.04
N ILE A 675 16.63 -3.85 31.90
CA ILE A 675 16.23 -5.07 31.18
C ILE A 675 16.25 -6.27 32.12
N THR A 676 15.45 -7.29 31.79
CA THR A 676 15.47 -8.58 32.49
C THR A 676 16.08 -9.63 31.57
N ALA A 677 17.15 -10.28 32.01
CA ALA A 677 17.89 -11.26 31.21
C ALA A 677 17.08 -12.55 30.97
N ALA A 678 17.26 -13.13 29.78
CA ALA A 678 16.65 -14.38 29.34
C ALA A 678 17.71 -15.44 28.98
N ASP A 679 18.88 -15.38 29.63
CA ASP A 679 20.05 -16.22 29.33
C ASP A 679 20.47 -16.09 27.85
N THR A 680 20.50 -17.18 27.09
CA THR A 680 20.88 -17.16 25.67
C THR A 680 19.76 -16.73 24.72
N ASN A 681 18.55 -16.45 25.22
CA ASN A 681 17.45 -15.95 24.40
C ASN A 681 17.55 -14.44 24.18
N ASN A 682 17.13 -13.99 22.99
CA ASN A 682 17.13 -12.58 22.63
C ASN A 682 16.10 -11.78 23.46
N ILE A 683 16.52 -10.61 23.89
CA ILE A 683 15.72 -9.59 24.56
C ILE A 683 15.68 -8.37 23.65
N LEU A 684 14.50 -7.81 23.47
CA LEU A 684 14.32 -6.58 22.70
C LEU A 684 14.64 -5.35 23.57
N LEU A 685 15.58 -4.54 23.11
CA LEU A 685 15.92 -3.24 23.69
C LEU A 685 14.90 -2.18 23.25
N GLY A 686 14.80 -1.08 23.99
CA GLY A 686 13.85 0.00 23.72
C GLY A 686 14.14 0.78 22.43
N ARG A 687 15.34 0.62 21.83
CA ARG A 687 15.74 1.26 20.56
C ARG A 687 16.46 0.26 19.65
N ARG A 688 16.42 0.56 18.35
CA ARG A 688 17.15 -0.12 17.27
C ARG A 688 18.30 0.76 16.76
N HIS A 689 19.13 0.24 15.86
CA HIS A 689 20.27 0.97 15.25
C HIS A 689 21.19 1.60 16.31
N LEU A 690 21.67 0.77 17.24
CA LEU A 690 22.59 1.16 18.31
C LEU A 690 23.96 1.51 17.71
N ILE A 691 24.63 2.50 18.31
CA ILE A 691 25.96 2.90 17.88
C ILE A 691 26.99 1.98 18.55
N GLN A 692 27.71 1.22 17.73
CA GLN A 692 28.75 0.31 18.19
C GLN A 692 29.81 1.05 19.01
N GLY A 693 30.28 0.42 20.09
CA GLY A 693 31.27 1.01 21.02
C GLY A 693 30.69 1.95 22.08
N THR A 694 29.39 2.27 22.03
CA THR A 694 28.72 3.11 23.05
C THR A 694 27.95 2.30 24.09
N VAL A 695 27.77 1.00 23.85
CA VAL A 695 26.99 0.14 24.74
C VAL A 695 27.76 -0.21 26.00
N SER A 696 27.10 -0.06 27.15
CA SER A 696 27.59 -0.45 28.45
C SER A 696 26.49 -1.16 29.23
N LEU A 697 26.77 -2.36 29.73
CA LEU A 697 25.85 -3.16 30.53
C LEU A 697 26.35 -3.25 31.98
N THR A 698 25.48 -3.00 32.96
CA THR A 698 25.79 -3.15 34.38
C THR A 698 24.77 -4.03 35.09
N ASN A 699 25.22 -4.81 36.07
CA ASN A 699 24.35 -5.65 36.89
C ASN A 699 23.65 -4.86 38.00
N SER A 700 22.80 -5.52 38.78
CA SER A 700 22.07 -4.92 39.91
C SER A 700 22.95 -4.32 41.02
N SER A 701 24.24 -4.68 41.09
CA SER A 701 25.22 -4.09 42.01
C SER A 701 25.97 -2.89 41.42
N GLY A 702 25.71 -2.53 40.15
CA GLY A 702 26.40 -1.47 39.42
C GLY A 702 27.74 -1.86 38.82
N ALA A 703 28.10 -3.15 38.84
CA ALA A 703 29.33 -3.63 38.21
C ALA A 703 29.13 -3.83 36.70
N LEU A 704 30.12 -3.43 35.90
CA LEU A 704 30.15 -3.64 34.45
C LEU A 704 30.16 -5.13 34.12
N VAL A 705 29.31 -5.52 33.18
CA VAL A 705 29.32 -6.85 32.58
C VAL A 705 30.33 -6.85 31.44
N PRO A 706 31.26 -7.82 31.40
CA PRO A 706 32.23 -7.94 30.31
C PRO A 706 31.56 -8.10 28.93
N PRO A 707 32.04 -7.43 27.87
CA PRO A 707 31.50 -7.56 26.52
C PRO A 707 31.48 -8.99 25.98
N GLU A 708 32.37 -9.87 26.45
CA GLU A 708 32.39 -11.29 26.09
C GLU A 708 31.23 -12.12 26.67
N ASP A 709 30.52 -11.61 27.67
CA ASP A 709 29.41 -12.30 28.33
C ASP A 709 28.06 -12.06 27.62
N TYR A 710 28.01 -11.16 26.64
CA TYR A 710 26.78 -10.84 25.91
C TYR A 710 27.00 -10.58 24.42
N VAL A 711 25.96 -10.80 23.63
CA VAL A 711 25.93 -10.55 22.18
C VAL A 711 24.84 -9.54 21.90
N ILE A 712 25.15 -8.55 21.06
CA ILE A 712 24.21 -7.52 20.63
C ILE A 712 24.06 -7.57 19.11
N ASP A 713 22.81 -7.61 18.65
CA ASP A 713 22.45 -7.20 17.30
C ASP A 713 22.18 -5.69 17.33
N TYR A 714 23.15 -4.90 16.89
CA TYR A 714 23.09 -3.44 16.92
C TYR A 714 22.00 -2.89 16.02
N ASN A 715 21.68 -3.56 14.91
CA ASN A 715 20.65 -3.12 13.98
C ASN A 715 19.25 -3.39 14.53
N ARG A 716 19.01 -4.63 14.99
CA ARG A 716 17.68 -5.05 15.48
C ARG A 716 17.41 -4.66 16.94
N GLY A 717 18.44 -4.22 17.68
CA GLY A 717 18.32 -3.90 19.09
C GLY A 717 18.05 -5.13 19.94
N LEU A 718 18.73 -6.24 19.65
CA LEU A 718 18.57 -7.49 20.41
C LEU A 718 19.80 -7.72 21.28
N LEU A 719 19.59 -8.14 22.53
CA LEU A 719 20.64 -8.54 23.46
C LEU A 719 20.38 -9.97 23.95
N ARG A 720 21.43 -10.78 24.02
CA ARG A 720 21.41 -12.09 24.70
C ARG A 720 22.72 -12.39 25.41
N GLY A 721 22.72 -13.34 26.33
CA GLY A 721 23.94 -13.91 26.89
C GLY A 721 24.74 -14.64 25.82
N ALA A 722 26.06 -14.46 25.82
CA ALA A 722 26.95 -15.10 24.84
C ALA A 722 26.98 -16.63 24.99
N PHE A 723 26.78 -17.12 26.22
CA PHE A 723 26.70 -18.53 26.58
C PHE A 723 25.78 -18.72 27.80
N ALA A 724 25.35 -19.96 28.02
CA ALA A 724 24.45 -20.29 29.12
C ALA A 724 25.05 -19.89 30.48
N GLY A 725 24.29 -19.13 31.26
CA GLY A 725 24.68 -18.60 32.56
C GLY A 725 25.46 -17.28 32.53
N ALA A 726 25.82 -16.75 31.35
CA ALA A 726 26.51 -15.46 31.24
C ALA A 726 25.60 -14.29 31.69
N LEU A 727 24.32 -14.35 31.32
CA LEU A 727 23.27 -13.44 31.79
C LEU A 727 22.14 -14.25 32.44
N PRO A 728 22.23 -14.64 33.73
CA PRO A 728 21.28 -15.58 34.33
C PRO A 728 19.82 -15.12 34.21
N MET A 729 18.97 -16.04 33.75
CA MET A 729 17.54 -15.79 33.50
C MET A 729 16.85 -15.17 34.73
N GLY A 730 16.08 -14.10 34.50
CA GLY A 730 15.36 -13.36 35.53
C GLY A 730 16.21 -12.32 36.27
N SER A 731 17.51 -12.24 36.01
CA SER A 731 18.36 -11.19 36.58
C SER A 731 18.14 -9.85 35.88
N THR A 732 18.19 -8.76 36.64
CA THR A 732 17.99 -7.40 36.12
C THR A 732 19.32 -6.73 35.85
N TYR A 733 19.43 -6.08 34.69
CA TYR A 733 20.58 -5.32 34.25
C TYR A 733 20.18 -3.92 33.81
N LYS A 734 21.10 -2.97 33.92
CA LYS A 734 20.98 -1.64 33.34
C LYS A 734 21.89 -1.54 32.14
N ILE A 735 21.33 -1.19 31.00
CA ILE A 735 22.06 -0.98 29.76
C ILE A 735 22.01 0.50 29.40
N SER A 736 23.14 1.05 28.96
CA SER A 736 23.22 2.39 28.40
C SER A 736 23.89 2.34 27.03
N TYR A 737 23.36 3.11 26.07
CA TYR A 737 23.85 3.13 24.70
C TYR A 737 23.40 4.40 23.97
N GLN A 738 24.14 4.80 22.93
CA GLN A 738 23.70 5.76 21.93
C GLN A 738 23.09 5.02 20.72
N PHE A 739 22.28 5.71 19.93
CA PHE A 739 21.55 5.12 18.82
C PHE A 739 21.30 6.14 17.71
N PHE A 740 20.96 5.65 16.52
CA PHE A 740 20.51 6.47 15.40
C PHE A 740 19.00 6.67 15.49
N SER A 741 18.55 7.91 15.70
CA SER A 741 17.13 8.31 15.60
C SER A 741 16.63 8.23 14.16
N VAL A 742 17.52 8.44 13.19
CA VAL A 742 17.30 8.18 11.75
C VAL A 742 18.53 7.44 11.27
N PHE A 743 18.36 6.29 10.61
CA PHE A 743 19.47 5.46 10.14
C PHE A 743 19.41 5.29 8.63
N ARG A 744 20.47 5.70 7.94
CA ARG A 744 20.69 5.54 6.49
C ARG A 744 19.45 5.88 5.65
N SER A 745 18.90 7.07 5.86
CA SER A 745 17.73 7.55 5.13
C SER A 745 18.14 8.17 3.77
N PRO A 746 17.46 7.81 2.66
CA PRO A 746 17.71 8.38 1.34
C PRO A 746 17.04 9.74 1.11
N LEU A 747 16.35 10.29 2.12
CA LEU A 747 15.48 11.47 1.96
C LEU A 747 16.24 12.81 1.87
N VAL A 748 17.58 12.79 1.82
CA VAL A 748 18.41 14.01 1.76
C VAL A 748 18.15 14.85 0.50
N GLN A 749 17.69 14.21 -0.59
CA GLN A 749 17.36 14.86 -1.86
C GLN A 749 15.88 15.26 -1.99
N ARG A 750 15.03 14.86 -1.03
CA ARG A 750 13.58 15.14 -1.08
C ARG A 750 13.23 16.47 -0.41
N THR A 751 11.99 16.91 -0.63
CA THR A 751 11.45 18.14 -0.04
C THR A 751 11.18 18.02 1.46
N ASP A 752 11.00 16.80 1.96
CA ASP A 752 10.78 16.50 3.37
C ASP A 752 11.64 15.32 3.84
N SER A 753 11.96 15.30 5.14
CA SER A 753 12.83 14.30 5.76
C SER A 753 12.08 13.47 6.82
N ASP A 754 12.74 12.46 7.39
CA ASP A 754 12.19 11.70 8.52
C ASP A 754 11.86 12.60 9.72
N ILE A 755 10.78 12.25 10.42
CA ILE A 755 10.38 12.90 11.66
C ILE A 755 10.83 12.03 12.84
N PHE A 756 11.72 12.56 13.68
CA PHE A 756 12.25 11.87 14.86
C PHE A 756 12.15 12.78 16.08
N ASP A 757 11.70 12.23 17.22
CA ASP A 757 11.53 12.98 18.48
C ASP A 757 10.77 14.33 18.32
N GLY A 758 9.81 14.39 17.39
CA GLY A 758 9.04 15.59 17.08
C GLY A 758 9.78 16.66 16.26
N ILE A 759 10.97 16.33 15.73
CA ILE A 759 11.82 17.18 14.90
C ILE A 759 11.78 16.68 13.46
N GLN A 760 11.79 17.62 12.51
CA GLN A 760 12.02 17.34 11.09
C GLN A 760 13.18 18.20 10.58
N LEU A 761 14.01 17.63 9.71
CA LEU A 761 15.09 18.34 9.03
C LEU A 761 14.65 18.84 7.65
N SER A 762 15.30 19.91 7.18
CA SER A 762 15.20 20.39 5.81
C SER A 762 16.61 20.62 5.27
N PHE A 763 16.88 20.04 4.11
CA PHE A 763 18.20 20.08 3.49
C PHE A 763 18.20 21.07 2.33
N LYS A 764 19.18 21.95 2.30
CA LYS A 764 19.57 22.69 1.09
C LYS A 764 20.87 22.09 0.59
N ASN A 765 20.73 20.97 -0.11
CA ASN A 765 21.82 20.22 -0.71
C ASN A 765 21.94 20.53 -2.21
N PHE A 766 23.13 20.33 -2.76
CA PHE A 766 23.34 20.32 -4.21
C PHE A 766 23.18 18.88 -4.71
N GLN A 767 22.52 18.68 -5.86
CA GLN A 767 22.29 17.33 -6.39
C GLN A 767 23.52 16.74 -7.10
N GLN A 768 24.44 17.60 -7.55
CA GLN A 768 25.64 17.20 -8.26
C GLN A 768 26.74 18.24 -8.04
N VAL A 769 27.97 17.85 -8.39
CA VAL A 769 29.12 18.76 -8.36
C VAL A 769 29.00 19.75 -9.52
N GLU A 770 29.08 21.04 -9.23
CA GLU A 770 29.01 22.10 -10.24
C GLU A 770 30.05 23.18 -9.98
N ILE A 771 30.34 24.02 -10.98
CA ILE A 771 31.17 25.21 -10.77
C ILE A 771 30.36 26.29 -10.04
N ASN A 772 30.85 26.78 -8.91
CA ASN A 772 30.35 27.99 -8.28
C ASN A 772 30.80 29.19 -9.12
N ARG A 773 29.93 29.68 -10.01
CA ARG A 773 30.24 30.78 -10.93
C ARG A 773 30.45 32.13 -10.23
N GLU A 774 29.93 32.32 -9.02
CA GLU A 774 30.07 33.58 -8.28
C GLU A 774 31.41 33.67 -7.54
N GLU A 775 31.91 32.55 -7.03
CA GLU A 775 33.18 32.46 -6.31
C GLU A 775 34.37 32.04 -7.19
N THR A 776 34.11 31.58 -8.42
CA THR A 776 35.13 31.33 -9.44
C THR A 776 35.58 32.65 -10.08
N LYS A 777 36.66 33.23 -9.56
CA LYS A 777 37.12 34.58 -9.93
C LYS A 777 38.61 34.80 -9.74
N TRP A 778 39.12 35.86 -10.36
CA TRP A 778 40.46 36.40 -10.07
C TRP A 778 40.50 37.01 -8.67
N GLN A 779 41.52 36.68 -7.87
CA GLN A 779 41.64 37.20 -6.49
C GLN A 779 41.97 38.70 -6.42
N LYS A 780 42.47 39.30 -7.50
CA LYS A 780 42.71 40.75 -7.61
C LYS A 780 42.12 41.25 -8.94
N PRO A 781 41.01 42.02 -8.93
CA PRO A 781 40.23 42.36 -10.12
C PRO A 781 40.89 43.36 -11.08
N GLU A 782 42.13 43.79 -10.81
CA GLU A 782 42.88 44.76 -11.62
C GLU A 782 43.25 44.26 -13.04
N ASN A 783 42.77 43.08 -13.45
CA ASN A 783 43.06 42.45 -14.74
C ASN A 783 41.75 42.08 -15.44
N THR A 784 40.94 43.09 -15.78
CA THR A 784 39.64 42.96 -16.47
C THR A 784 39.72 42.46 -17.91
N ASP A 785 40.93 42.25 -18.43
CA ASP A 785 41.18 41.96 -19.84
C ASP A 785 40.93 40.49 -20.21
N PHE A 786 40.80 39.60 -19.21
CA PHE A 786 40.50 38.18 -19.38
C PHE A 786 39.18 37.80 -18.71
N LYS A 787 38.31 37.17 -19.49
CA LYS A 787 37.18 36.39 -19.01
C LYS A 787 37.57 34.92 -19.01
N VAL A 788 37.35 34.23 -17.90
CA VAL A 788 37.58 32.79 -17.79
C VAL A 788 36.23 32.12 -17.70
N SER A 789 35.98 31.15 -18.57
CA SER A 789 34.83 30.26 -18.46
C SER A 789 35.32 28.88 -18.07
N VAL A 790 34.62 28.25 -17.13
CA VAL A 790 34.94 26.91 -16.64
C VAL A 790 33.77 26.00 -16.99
N ALA A 791 34.07 24.88 -17.62
CA ALA A 791 33.10 23.87 -18.01
C ALA A 791 33.68 22.47 -17.79
N GLU A 792 32.81 21.46 -17.78
CA GLU A 792 33.21 20.07 -17.87
C GLU A 792 33.98 19.84 -19.18
N PHE A 793 35.07 19.05 -19.14
CA PHE A 793 35.79 18.69 -20.34
C PHE A 793 34.89 17.86 -21.27
N VAL A 794 34.81 18.25 -22.54
CA VAL A 794 34.18 17.45 -23.58
C VAL A 794 35.05 17.53 -24.83
N ALA A 795 35.41 16.37 -25.39
CA ALA A 795 36.12 16.25 -26.65
C ALA A 795 35.46 15.21 -27.57
N ASN A 796 35.16 15.62 -28.80
CA ASN A 796 34.59 14.75 -29.81
C ASN A 796 35.70 14.29 -30.77
N ILE A 797 36.00 12.99 -30.77
CA ILE A 797 37.04 12.37 -31.60
C ILE A 797 36.37 11.34 -32.51
N GLY A 798 35.98 11.75 -33.71
CA GLY A 798 35.21 10.90 -34.63
C GLY A 798 33.82 10.60 -34.05
N THR A 799 33.53 9.32 -33.77
CA THR A 799 32.29 8.86 -33.11
C THR A 799 32.43 8.72 -31.59
N VAL A 800 33.64 8.91 -31.04
CA VAL A 800 33.89 8.79 -29.60
C VAL A 800 33.78 10.16 -28.94
N VAL A 801 33.01 10.25 -27.86
CA VAL A 801 32.90 11.46 -27.04
C VAL A 801 33.61 11.19 -25.71
N LEU A 802 34.72 11.89 -25.46
CA LEU A 802 35.37 11.89 -24.15
C LEU A 802 34.73 12.98 -23.30
N LYS A 803 34.18 12.62 -22.14
CA LYS A 803 33.68 13.56 -21.14
C LYS A 803 34.58 13.54 -19.89
N GLY A 804 34.71 14.69 -19.25
CA GLY A 804 35.43 14.82 -17.98
C GLY A 804 34.53 14.51 -16.79
N ILE A 805 35.14 13.98 -15.73
CA ILE A 805 34.47 13.71 -14.46
C ILE A 805 34.32 15.03 -13.70
N ARG A 806 33.17 15.25 -13.05
CA ARG A 806 32.93 16.46 -12.23
C ARG A 806 33.61 16.34 -10.87
N TYR A 807 34.92 16.45 -10.89
CA TYR A 807 35.78 16.26 -9.74
C TYR A 807 35.58 17.39 -8.71
N PRO A 808 35.33 17.07 -7.43
CA PRO A 808 34.80 18.07 -6.51
C PRO A 808 35.85 18.79 -5.68
N ASN A 809 36.92 19.22 -6.33
CA ASN A 809 37.97 20.01 -5.70
C ASN A 809 37.85 21.48 -6.12
N ASP A 810 38.39 22.35 -5.27
CA ASP A 810 38.65 23.73 -5.61
C ASP A 810 40.09 23.85 -6.10
N TYR A 811 40.31 24.72 -7.08
CA TYR A 811 41.61 24.85 -7.73
C TYR A 811 42.11 26.29 -7.64
N LYS A 812 43.43 26.43 -7.50
CA LYS A 812 44.14 27.70 -7.61
C LYS A 812 45.14 27.61 -8.74
N VAL A 813 44.92 28.43 -9.77
CA VAL A 813 45.86 28.61 -10.88
C VAL A 813 46.77 29.79 -10.55
N THR A 814 48.08 29.57 -10.51
CA THR A 814 49.07 30.61 -10.18
C THR A 814 49.99 30.87 -11.37
N PHE A 815 50.11 32.13 -11.78
CA PHE A 815 50.91 32.54 -12.95
C PHE A 815 52.29 33.07 -12.54
N PHE A 816 53.30 32.85 -13.38
CA PHE A 816 54.72 33.15 -13.18
C PHE A 816 55.30 33.94 -14.37
N ASP A 817 56.51 34.49 -14.20
CA ASP A 817 57.16 35.32 -15.23
C ASP A 817 57.74 34.48 -16.39
N GLU A 818 58.08 33.22 -16.15
CA GLU A 818 58.80 32.37 -17.10
C GLU A 818 58.15 30.98 -17.24
N PRO A 819 58.07 30.41 -18.47
CA PRO A 819 57.50 29.09 -18.70
C PRO A 819 58.44 27.99 -18.20
N THR A 820 58.16 27.50 -16.99
CA THR A 820 59.03 26.55 -16.27
C THR A 820 58.31 25.27 -15.84
N VAL A 821 56.97 25.28 -15.79
CA VAL A 821 56.13 24.15 -15.38
C VAL A 821 55.85 23.28 -16.60
N SER A 822 56.06 21.97 -16.50
CA SER A 822 55.79 21.06 -17.63
C SER A 822 54.35 20.54 -17.55
N THR A 823 53.63 20.53 -18.67
CA THR A 823 52.31 19.92 -18.77
C THR A 823 52.38 18.40 -18.72
N PHE A 824 51.25 17.75 -18.49
CA PHE A 824 51.14 16.29 -18.48
C PHE A 824 51.43 15.69 -19.86
N HIS A 825 52.18 14.58 -19.91
CA HIS A 825 52.36 13.81 -21.14
C HIS A 825 51.13 12.94 -21.37
N LEU A 826 50.19 13.41 -22.20
CA LEU A 826 49.01 12.62 -22.53
C LEU A 826 49.30 11.71 -23.72
N ARG A 827 49.23 10.39 -23.51
CA ARG A 827 49.36 9.40 -24.59
C ARG A 827 48.21 8.41 -24.56
N ILE A 828 47.35 8.45 -25.57
CA ILE A 828 46.22 7.53 -25.77
C ILE A 828 46.39 6.83 -27.14
N PRO A 829 47.14 5.72 -27.21
CA PRO A 829 47.46 5.04 -28.46
C PRO A 829 46.23 4.54 -29.24
N SER A 830 45.18 4.10 -28.53
CA SER A 830 43.93 3.62 -29.10
C SER A 830 43.19 4.68 -29.93
N LEU A 831 43.38 5.96 -29.61
CA LEU A 831 42.80 7.11 -30.32
C LEU A 831 43.84 7.85 -31.18
N GLY A 832 45.09 7.36 -31.24
CA GLY A 832 46.18 8.00 -31.97
C GLY A 832 46.64 9.34 -31.37
N ILE A 833 46.38 9.59 -30.09
CA ILE A 833 46.71 10.85 -29.41
C ILE A 833 48.05 10.71 -28.67
N ASP A 834 48.98 11.63 -28.92
CA ASP A 834 50.26 11.75 -28.20
C ASP A 834 50.61 13.25 -28.09
N LEU A 835 50.33 13.83 -26.92
CA LEU A 835 50.62 15.22 -26.58
C LEU A 835 51.86 15.26 -25.65
N PRO A 836 53.05 15.60 -26.17
CA PRO A 836 54.26 15.67 -25.35
C PRO A 836 54.19 16.84 -24.36
N PRO A 837 54.93 16.78 -23.23
CA PRO A 837 54.99 17.89 -22.28
C PRO A 837 55.51 19.19 -22.90
N THR A 838 54.75 20.26 -22.73
CA THR A 838 55.14 21.64 -23.07
C THR A 838 55.44 22.42 -21.79
N LYS A 839 56.32 23.42 -21.86
CA LYS A 839 56.60 24.29 -20.71
C LYS A 839 55.68 25.50 -20.71
N VAL A 840 55.00 25.74 -19.59
CA VAL A 840 54.07 26.85 -19.38
C VAL A 840 54.44 27.68 -18.14
N ASN A 841 53.92 28.90 -18.07
CA ASN A 841 54.19 29.87 -17.02
C ASN A 841 53.20 29.81 -15.84
N PHE A 842 52.43 28.74 -15.68
CA PHE A 842 51.49 28.62 -14.56
C PHE A 842 51.50 27.21 -13.98
N ASP A 843 51.04 27.10 -12.74
CA ASP A 843 50.71 25.82 -12.12
C ASP A 843 49.28 25.82 -11.59
N VAL A 844 48.78 24.61 -11.34
CA VAL A 844 47.47 24.37 -10.76
C VAL A 844 47.66 23.62 -9.45
N GLU A 845 47.02 24.12 -8.40
CA GLU A 845 47.04 23.52 -7.07
C GLU A 845 45.62 23.14 -6.68
N ASN A 846 45.45 21.90 -6.24
CA ASN A 846 44.24 21.42 -5.60
C ASN A 846 44.22 21.93 -4.16
N LEU A 847 43.22 22.73 -3.82
CA LEU A 847 43.16 23.42 -2.53
C LEU A 847 42.77 22.51 -1.37
N GLN A 848 42.19 21.34 -1.64
CA GLN A 848 41.84 20.33 -0.64
C GLN A 848 43.08 19.54 -0.21
N THR A 849 43.87 19.07 -1.18
CA THR A 849 45.03 18.21 -0.91
C THR A 849 46.33 18.99 -0.76
N GLY A 850 46.38 20.24 -1.24
CA GLY A 850 47.60 21.04 -1.36
C GLY A 850 48.58 20.54 -2.42
N LYS A 851 48.20 19.54 -3.21
CA LYS A 851 49.04 18.95 -4.26
C LYS A 851 48.91 19.72 -5.57
N LYS A 852 49.94 19.61 -6.41
CA LYS A 852 49.88 20.09 -7.80
C LYS A 852 49.01 19.15 -8.64
N VAL A 853 48.22 19.73 -9.52
CA VAL A 853 47.29 19.03 -10.41
C VAL A 853 47.92 18.95 -11.78
N ASP A 854 47.84 17.79 -12.40
CA ASP A 854 48.28 17.59 -13.77
C ASP A 854 47.30 18.25 -14.73
N PHE A 855 47.79 18.77 -15.85
CA PHE A 855 46.94 19.43 -16.84
C PHE A 855 47.54 19.37 -18.24
N ILE A 856 46.67 19.50 -19.23
CA ILE A 856 47.02 19.72 -20.63
C ILE A 856 46.56 21.11 -21.06
N ILE A 857 47.20 21.63 -22.11
CA ILE A 857 46.86 22.91 -22.71
C ILE A 857 46.67 22.74 -24.22
N GLU A 858 45.66 23.42 -24.75
CA GLU A 858 45.45 23.59 -26.18
C GLU A 858 45.89 25.01 -26.55
N GLU A 859 47.16 25.14 -26.93
CA GLU A 859 47.75 26.42 -27.30
C GLU A 859 47.30 26.84 -28.71
N VAL A 860 46.87 28.09 -28.82
CA VAL A 860 46.67 28.76 -30.11
C VAL A 860 48.02 29.33 -30.56
N VAL A 861 48.82 29.82 -29.60
CA VAL A 861 50.18 30.30 -29.83
C VAL A 861 51.12 29.54 -28.89
N ALA A 862 52.03 28.74 -29.45
CA ALA A 862 52.97 27.95 -28.66
C ALA A 862 54.12 28.81 -28.11
N ASP A 863 53.82 29.72 -27.18
CA ASP A 863 54.80 30.58 -26.49
C ASP A 863 54.98 30.26 -24.99
N GLY A 864 54.17 29.33 -24.44
CA GLY A 864 54.21 28.93 -23.04
C GLY A 864 53.49 29.88 -22.08
N PHE A 865 52.75 30.87 -22.59
CA PHE A 865 51.93 31.79 -21.82
C PHE A 865 50.45 31.63 -22.17
N ILE A 866 49.54 31.86 -21.22
CA ILE A 866 48.11 31.85 -21.52
C ILE A 866 47.72 33.06 -22.38
N ASN A 867 47.21 32.78 -23.58
CA ASN A 867 46.65 33.74 -24.51
C ASN A 867 45.12 33.67 -24.58
N GLY A 868 44.50 34.69 -25.20
CA GLY A 868 43.07 34.68 -25.47
C GLY A 868 42.71 33.64 -26.54
N GLY A 869 41.80 32.72 -26.19
CA GLY A 869 41.34 31.62 -27.02
C GLY A 869 41.85 30.24 -26.59
N GLU A 870 42.73 30.18 -25.59
CA GLU A 870 43.35 28.94 -25.14
C GLU A 870 42.56 28.23 -24.05
N ARG A 871 42.75 26.91 -23.99
CA ARG A 871 42.02 26.02 -23.09
C ARG A 871 42.98 25.18 -22.26
N VAL A 872 42.78 25.18 -20.95
CA VAL A 872 43.52 24.36 -19.99
C VAL A 872 42.57 23.33 -19.41
N THR A 873 42.88 22.05 -19.54
CA THR A 873 42.07 20.96 -18.97
C THR A 873 42.84 20.28 -17.85
N PHE A 874 42.22 20.18 -16.68
CA PHE A 874 42.77 19.54 -15.50
C PHE A 874 42.61 18.03 -15.55
N ILE A 875 43.57 17.33 -14.95
CA ILE A 875 43.66 15.87 -14.88
C ILE A 875 43.88 15.50 -13.41
N GLU A 876 42.98 14.69 -12.87
CA GLU A 876 43.05 14.18 -11.50
C GLU A 876 43.19 12.65 -11.51
N PRO A 877 43.74 12.03 -10.45
CA PRO A 877 43.73 10.58 -10.29
C PRO A 877 42.29 10.03 -10.27
N ALA A 878 42.09 8.87 -10.87
CA ALA A 878 40.84 8.10 -10.82
C ALA A 878 41.11 6.70 -10.23
N ALA A 879 40.09 5.84 -10.20
CA ALA A 879 40.21 4.45 -9.74
C ALA A 879 41.35 3.69 -10.45
N ASN A 880 41.94 2.69 -9.77
CA ASN A 880 42.98 1.81 -10.31
C ASN A 880 44.29 2.51 -10.76
N ASP A 881 44.72 3.57 -10.07
CA ASP A 881 45.92 4.36 -10.42
C ASP A 881 45.84 4.98 -11.84
N SER A 882 44.63 5.12 -12.41
CA SER A 882 44.37 5.77 -13.70
C SER A 882 44.21 7.30 -13.57
N VAL A 883 44.07 8.01 -14.69
CA VAL A 883 43.89 9.48 -14.71
C VAL A 883 42.62 9.85 -15.45
N ALA A 884 41.87 10.82 -14.93
CA ALA A 884 40.63 11.32 -15.52
C ALA A 884 40.73 12.81 -15.84
N PHE A 885 40.20 13.20 -17.00
CA PHE A 885 39.94 14.61 -17.29
C PHE A 885 38.83 15.12 -16.39
N THR A 886 38.90 16.37 -15.97
CA THR A 886 37.85 16.99 -15.18
C THR A 886 37.41 18.34 -15.77
N TRP A 887 37.68 19.44 -15.08
CA TRP A 887 37.32 20.79 -15.52
C TRP A 887 38.24 21.33 -16.60
N SER A 888 37.66 22.09 -17.52
CA SER A 888 38.36 22.78 -18.59
C SER A 888 38.10 24.29 -18.50
N LEU A 889 39.17 25.06 -18.46
CA LEU A 889 39.17 26.52 -18.36
C LEU A 889 39.47 27.09 -19.73
N THR A 890 38.53 27.86 -20.28
CA THR A 890 38.75 28.62 -21.52
C THR A 890 38.99 30.08 -21.17
N PHE A 891 40.15 30.59 -21.57
CA PHE A 891 40.56 31.98 -21.35
C PHE A 891 40.23 32.81 -22.58
N THR A 892 39.40 33.85 -22.41
CA THR A 892 39.00 34.74 -23.50
C THR A 892 39.44 36.16 -23.18
N ALA A 893 40.20 36.79 -24.08
CA ALA A 893 40.64 38.17 -23.95
C ALA A 893 40.17 39.03 -25.13
N THR A 894 40.11 40.35 -24.93
CA THR A 894 39.81 41.32 -26.01
C THR A 894 40.95 41.44 -27.02
N ASP A 895 42.18 41.08 -26.65
CA ASP A 895 43.36 41.03 -27.49
C ASP A 895 44.10 39.72 -27.19
N SER A 896 44.33 38.91 -28.22
CA SER A 896 44.94 37.58 -28.10
C SER A 896 46.41 37.62 -27.69
N SER A 897 47.06 38.78 -27.67
CA SER A 897 48.47 38.96 -27.29
C SER A 897 48.68 39.33 -25.81
N VAL A 898 47.61 39.56 -25.05
CA VAL A 898 47.69 39.84 -23.60
C VAL A 898 47.89 38.52 -22.87
N THR A 899 48.71 38.50 -21.82
CA THR A 899 48.95 37.32 -20.97
C THR A 899 48.75 37.67 -19.49
N PRO A 900 48.30 36.72 -18.64
CA PRO A 900 48.20 36.95 -17.21
C PRO A 900 49.57 37.27 -16.59
N LYS A 901 49.65 38.35 -15.80
CA LYS A 901 50.88 38.77 -15.13
C LYS A 901 51.29 37.79 -14.02
N ALA A 902 52.59 37.66 -13.79
CA ALA A 902 53.12 36.85 -12.70
C ALA A 902 52.61 37.27 -11.31
N GLY A 903 52.46 36.28 -10.43
CA GLY A 903 51.94 36.44 -9.07
C GLY A 903 50.43 36.67 -8.99
N LYS A 904 49.70 36.61 -10.12
CA LYS A 904 48.24 36.62 -10.14
C LYS A 904 47.71 35.21 -9.98
N THR A 905 46.52 35.11 -9.39
CA THR A 905 45.87 33.83 -9.12
C THR A 905 44.41 33.85 -9.56
N PHE A 906 43.98 32.78 -10.21
CA PHE A 906 42.58 32.51 -10.53
C PHE A 906 42.10 31.35 -9.66
N ILE A 907 40.95 31.52 -9.00
CA ILE A 907 40.34 30.49 -8.17
C ILE A 907 39.17 29.88 -8.93
N VAL A 908 39.14 28.55 -8.99
CA VAL A 908 37.99 27.76 -9.39
C VAL A 908 37.36 27.21 -8.12
N LYS A 909 36.09 27.55 -7.89
CA LYS A 909 35.30 27.02 -6.78
C LYS A 909 34.22 26.08 -7.29
N THR A 910 34.00 24.99 -6.57
CA THR A 910 32.93 24.03 -6.85
C THR A 910 31.83 24.11 -5.80
N LEU A 911 30.58 23.87 -6.21
CA LEU A 911 29.45 23.53 -5.35
C LEU A 911 29.49 22.02 -5.14
N LYS A 912 29.41 21.59 -3.88
CA LYS A 912 29.62 20.19 -3.49
C LYS A 912 28.41 19.73 -2.67
N PRO A 913 27.79 18.58 -3.04
CA PRO A 913 26.81 17.92 -2.19
C PRO A 913 27.39 17.60 -0.81
N PHE A 914 26.54 17.29 0.18
CA PHE A 914 27.00 16.69 1.44
C PHE A 914 27.69 15.36 1.18
N ARG A 915 28.71 15.03 1.97
CA ARG A 915 29.53 13.83 1.75
C ARG A 915 29.95 13.17 3.03
N ARG A 916 30.54 12.00 2.86
CA ARG A 916 31.22 11.31 3.95
C ARG A 916 32.23 12.24 4.63
N GLY A 917 32.03 12.48 5.94
CA GLY A 917 32.85 13.36 6.76
C GLY A 917 32.28 14.76 7.00
N ASP A 918 31.20 15.13 6.31
CA ASP A 918 30.38 16.28 6.71
C ASP A 918 29.60 15.90 7.98
N ILE A 919 29.76 16.72 9.02
CA ILE A 919 29.13 16.53 10.32
C ILE A 919 28.45 17.83 10.72
N PHE A 920 27.16 17.75 11.05
CA PHE A 920 26.40 18.85 11.61
C PHE A 920 25.87 18.45 12.97
N GLU A 921 25.92 19.38 13.93
CA GLU A 921 25.41 19.16 15.28
C GLU A 921 24.44 20.27 15.68
N PHE A 922 23.45 19.91 16.51
CA PHE A 922 22.60 20.88 17.17
C PHE A 922 22.06 20.36 18.49
N GLU A 923 21.88 21.28 19.43
CA GLU A 923 21.14 21.04 20.66
C GLU A 923 19.66 21.38 20.43
N ALA A 924 18.79 20.41 20.68
CA ALA A 924 17.35 20.58 20.55
C ALA A 924 16.80 21.45 21.69
N VAL A 925 16.00 22.44 21.32
CA VAL A 925 15.34 23.35 22.26
C VAL A 925 13.85 23.02 22.29
N GLY A 926 13.38 22.52 23.43
CA GLY A 926 11.98 22.16 23.65
C GLY A 926 11.08 23.39 23.90
N PRO A 927 9.75 23.18 23.99
CA PRO A 927 8.84 24.24 24.36
C PRO A 927 9.05 24.66 25.82
N LYS A 928 8.92 25.96 26.09
CA LYS A 928 9.09 26.51 27.45
C LYS A 928 8.07 27.59 27.75
N VAL A 929 7.94 27.93 29.03
CA VAL A 929 7.11 29.06 29.49
C VAL A 929 8.02 30.18 29.98
N GLU A 930 7.96 31.35 29.34
CA GLU A 930 8.68 32.53 29.79
C GLU A 930 7.83 33.33 30.80
N GLN A 931 8.32 33.43 32.04
CA GLN A 931 7.57 34.06 33.14
C GLN A 931 7.21 35.53 32.87
N ALA A 932 8.11 36.31 32.23
CA ALA A 932 7.83 37.70 31.90
C ALA A 932 6.70 37.83 30.86
N ALA A 933 6.68 36.95 29.85
CA ALA A 933 5.61 36.90 28.87
C ALA A 933 4.30 36.40 29.49
N ALA A 934 4.36 35.41 30.39
CA ALA A 934 3.20 34.91 31.13
C ALA A 934 2.59 36.01 32.02
N ALA A 935 3.42 36.83 32.67
CA ALA A 935 2.97 37.97 33.47
C ALA A 935 2.19 38.98 32.61
N ALA A 936 2.72 39.32 31.43
CA ALA A 936 2.05 40.23 30.51
C ALA A 936 0.72 39.66 29.96
N ALA A 937 0.70 38.36 29.64
CA ALA A 937 -0.45 37.67 29.05
C ALA A 937 -1.51 37.21 30.06
N ILE A 938 -1.27 37.34 31.38
CA ILE A 938 -2.25 36.95 32.41
C ILE A 938 -3.59 37.72 32.27
N GLN A 939 -3.56 38.89 31.63
CA GLN A 939 -4.76 39.69 31.36
C GLN A 939 -5.61 39.14 30.21
N ASP A 940 -5.08 38.25 29.37
CA ASP A 940 -5.77 37.67 28.22
C ASP A 940 -6.63 36.44 28.57
N ILE A 941 -6.57 35.99 29.83
CA ILE A 941 -7.43 34.92 30.34
C ILE A 941 -8.90 35.31 30.16
N LYS A 942 -9.64 34.44 29.48
CA LYS A 942 -11.05 34.61 29.15
C LYS A 942 -11.83 33.36 29.50
N VAL A 943 -13.13 33.56 29.71
CA VAL A 943 -14.11 32.51 29.98
C VAL A 943 -14.99 32.37 28.75
N VAL A 944 -15.13 31.17 28.20
CA VAL A 944 -15.89 30.93 26.97
C VAL A 944 -16.78 29.68 27.13
N PRO A 945 -18.08 29.75 26.78
CA PRO A 945 -18.81 30.97 26.44
C PRO A 945 -19.06 31.84 27.68
N ASN A 946 -19.12 33.15 27.47
CA ASN A 946 -19.52 34.11 28.52
C ASN A 946 -20.40 35.21 27.91
N PRO A 947 -21.72 35.22 28.19
CA PRO A 947 -22.44 34.32 29.08
C PRO A 947 -22.56 32.89 28.54
N TYR A 948 -22.63 31.91 29.42
CA TYR A 948 -23.10 30.56 29.07
C TYR A 948 -24.63 30.57 29.02
N VAL A 949 -25.21 30.33 27.84
CA VAL A 949 -26.66 30.45 27.60
C VAL A 949 -27.23 29.10 27.19
N ALA A 950 -27.78 28.36 28.14
CA ALA A 950 -28.41 27.04 27.95
C ALA A 950 -27.50 25.92 27.37
N ALA A 951 -26.88 26.14 26.20
CA ALA A 951 -25.91 25.30 25.48
C ALA A 951 -24.98 26.20 24.63
N ALA A 952 -23.75 25.74 24.36
CA ALA A 952 -22.84 26.40 23.42
C ALA A 952 -22.92 25.75 22.03
N THR A 953 -22.65 26.50 20.96
CA THR A 953 -22.73 25.99 19.56
C THR A 953 -21.77 24.84 19.27
N TRP A 954 -20.76 24.62 20.11
CA TRP A 954 -19.79 23.52 20.00
C TRP A 954 -20.13 22.30 20.88
N GLU A 955 -21.21 22.34 21.67
CA GLU A 955 -21.67 21.18 22.46
C GLU A 955 -22.29 20.16 21.50
N GLN A 956 -21.94 18.87 21.64
CA GLN A 956 -22.47 17.85 20.74
C GLN A 956 -23.99 17.65 20.92
N PRO A 957 -24.73 17.40 19.82
CA PRO A 957 -26.09 16.91 19.90
C PRO A 957 -26.14 15.55 20.63
N LEU A 958 -27.30 15.23 21.21
CA LEU A 958 -27.50 13.95 21.89
C LEU A 958 -27.41 12.76 20.91
N PRO A 959 -27.02 11.58 21.40
CA PRO A 959 -27.10 10.34 20.64
C PRO A 959 -28.55 10.08 20.16
N PRO A 960 -28.75 9.41 19.01
CA PRO A 960 -30.08 9.16 18.44
C PRO A 960 -31.06 8.40 19.36
N THR A 961 -30.54 7.61 20.30
CA THR A 961 -31.30 6.82 21.28
C THR A 961 -31.78 7.60 22.51
N ILE A 962 -31.34 8.86 22.68
CA ILE A 962 -31.72 9.71 23.80
C ILE A 962 -32.66 10.81 23.29
N SER A 963 -33.96 10.55 23.40
CA SER A 963 -35.05 11.45 22.97
C SER A 963 -35.22 12.70 23.86
N SER A 964 -34.52 12.77 25.00
CA SER A 964 -34.45 13.97 25.84
C SER A 964 -33.21 14.00 26.75
N GLY A 965 -32.54 15.15 26.84
CA GLY A 965 -31.27 15.34 27.57
C GLY A 965 -30.51 16.59 27.08
N ARG A 966 -29.25 16.77 27.49
CA ARG A 966 -28.31 17.75 26.88
C ARG A 966 -26.92 17.11 26.76
N GLY A 967 -26.09 17.60 25.84
CA GLY A 967 -24.66 17.28 25.81
C GLY A 967 -23.95 17.70 27.12
N GLU A 968 -22.66 17.37 27.25
CA GLU A 968 -21.88 17.71 28.45
C GLU A 968 -21.76 19.24 28.62
N ARG A 969 -22.39 19.78 29.68
CA ARG A 969 -22.40 21.23 29.95
C ARG A 969 -21.05 21.66 30.47
N ARG A 970 -20.37 22.56 29.77
CA ARG A 970 -19.07 23.08 30.23
C ARG A 970 -18.81 24.53 29.86
N ILE A 971 -17.93 25.15 30.63
CA ILE A 971 -17.30 26.44 30.34
C ILE A 971 -15.78 26.25 30.38
N ASP A 972 -15.07 26.90 29.47
CA ASP A 972 -13.62 26.82 29.36
C ASP A 972 -12.97 28.16 29.76
N PHE A 973 -11.93 28.08 30.58
CA PHE A 973 -10.98 29.17 30.80
C PHE A 973 -9.83 28.98 29.82
N ILE A 974 -9.58 29.97 28.96
CA ILE A 974 -8.52 29.92 27.92
C ILE A 974 -7.37 30.88 28.23
N HIS A 975 -6.19 30.60 27.67
CA HIS A 975 -4.92 31.31 27.94
C HIS A 975 -4.48 31.25 29.41
N VAL A 976 -4.86 30.19 30.11
CA VAL A 976 -4.52 30.00 31.51
C VAL A 976 -3.03 29.64 31.60
N PRO A 977 -2.23 30.30 32.47
CA PRO A 977 -0.84 29.92 32.68
C PRO A 977 -0.71 28.49 33.21
N ALA A 978 0.39 27.82 32.87
CA ALA A 978 0.66 26.48 33.33
C ALA A 978 0.71 26.39 34.86
N ASN A 979 0.15 25.32 35.44
CA ASN A 979 0.04 25.08 36.89
C ASN A 979 -0.75 26.14 37.67
N ALA A 980 -1.51 27.02 37.00
CA ALA A 980 -2.36 28.00 37.66
C ALA A 980 -3.57 27.37 38.36
N LYS A 981 -4.07 28.06 39.38
CA LYS A 981 -5.29 27.73 40.12
C LYS A 981 -6.38 28.75 39.82
N ILE A 982 -7.57 28.27 39.49
CA ILE A 982 -8.74 29.09 39.21
C ILE A 982 -9.75 28.89 40.34
N HIS A 983 -9.92 29.91 41.17
CA HIS A 983 -10.89 29.91 42.27
C HIS A 983 -12.20 30.53 41.78
N ILE A 984 -13.30 29.79 41.85
CA ILE A 984 -14.63 30.25 41.42
C ILE A 984 -15.50 30.52 42.65
N PHE A 985 -16.16 31.68 42.65
CA PHE A 985 -17.00 32.16 43.74
C PHE A 985 -18.41 32.53 43.26
N SER A 986 -19.41 32.31 44.10
CA SER A 986 -20.77 32.80 43.88
C SER A 986 -20.86 34.32 44.11
N ALA A 987 -21.96 34.96 43.70
CA ALA A 987 -22.20 36.37 43.98
C ALA A 987 -22.27 36.72 45.48
N ARG A 988 -22.41 35.72 46.36
CA ARG A 988 -22.36 35.89 47.83
C ARG A 988 -20.95 35.76 48.40
N GLY A 989 -19.95 35.47 47.56
CA GLY A 989 -18.57 35.22 47.97
C GLY A 989 -18.30 33.79 48.46
N GLU A 990 -19.24 32.86 48.28
CA GLU A 990 -19.03 31.46 48.64
C GLU A 990 -18.12 30.78 47.62
N HIS A 991 -17.12 30.03 48.09
CA HIS A 991 -16.20 29.30 47.22
C HIS A 991 -16.89 28.05 46.65
N VAL A 992 -17.08 28.05 45.34
CA VAL A 992 -17.79 27.01 44.58
C VAL A 992 -16.86 25.82 44.31
N VAL A 993 -15.70 26.09 43.69
CA VAL A 993 -14.70 25.09 43.31
C VAL A 993 -13.37 25.77 43.00
N THR A 994 -12.27 25.03 43.15
CA THR A 994 -10.96 25.40 42.59
C THR A 994 -10.62 24.44 41.47
N LEU A 995 -10.26 24.98 40.31
CA LEU A 995 -9.75 24.21 39.17
C LEU A 995 -8.22 24.39 39.10
N VAL A 996 -7.53 23.37 38.62
CA VAL A 996 -6.06 23.39 38.47
C VAL A 996 -5.74 23.18 36.99
N HIS A 997 -4.80 23.96 36.48
CA HIS A 997 -4.22 23.73 35.17
C HIS A 997 -3.16 22.62 35.25
N ASP A 998 -3.55 21.38 35.01
CA ASP A 998 -2.71 20.18 35.03
C ASP A 998 -2.31 19.69 33.63
N LYS A 999 -2.70 20.42 32.59
CA LYS A 999 -2.41 20.10 31.19
C LYS A 999 -1.00 20.56 30.75
N PRO A 1000 -0.48 19.98 29.65
CA PRO A 1000 0.73 20.46 28.97
C PRO A 1000 0.72 21.96 28.63
N ILE A 1001 1.90 22.58 28.54
CA ILE A 1001 2.06 24.03 28.36
C ILE A 1001 1.55 24.57 27.01
N ASP A 1002 1.37 23.69 26.03
CA ASP A 1002 0.78 23.98 24.73
C ASP A 1002 -0.76 23.95 24.73
N ASP A 1003 -1.40 23.55 25.84
CA ASP A 1003 -2.85 23.70 26.07
C ASP A 1003 -3.13 24.56 27.30
N GLY A 1004 -3.47 25.83 27.06
CA GLY A 1004 -3.86 26.82 28.07
C GLY A 1004 -5.34 26.76 28.48
N THR A 1005 -6.03 25.62 28.29
CA THR A 1005 -7.48 25.48 28.50
C THR A 1005 -7.81 24.68 29.75
N VAL A 1006 -8.55 25.29 30.68
CA VAL A 1006 -9.11 24.62 31.87
C VAL A 1006 -10.63 24.58 31.79
N SER A 1007 -11.19 23.37 31.73
CA SER A 1007 -12.63 23.16 31.58
C SER A 1007 -13.34 23.00 32.94
N TRP A 1008 -14.55 23.53 33.04
CA TRP A 1008 -15.43 23.35 34.20
C TRP A 1008 -16.79 22.78 33.79
N ASN A 1009 -17.16 21.65 34.39
CA ASN A 1009 -18.43 20.95 34.17
C ASN A 1009 -19.65 21.59 34.86
N LEU A 1010 -19.53 22.83 35.34
CA LEU A 1010 -20.58 23.58 36.03
C LEU A 1010 -21.11 22.91 37.31
N ARG A 1011 -20.27 22.14 38.00
CA ARG A 1011 -20.60 21.55 39.31
C ARG A 1011 -19.76 22.14 40.44
N THR A 1012 -20.33 22.18 41.65
CA THR A 1012 -19.62 22.56 42.87
C THR A 1012 -18.60 21.47 43.25
N LYS A 1013 -17.73 21.77 44.21
CA LYS A 1013 -16.80 20.79 44.81
C LYS A 1013 -17.51 19.56 45.43
N GLU A 1014 -18.80 19.69 45.78
CA GLU A 1014 -19.66 18.58 46.25
C GLU A 1014 -20.38 17.85 45.09
N ASN A 1015 -19.99 18.10 43.84
CA ASN A 1015 -20.57 17.51 42.63
C ASN A 1015 -22.06 17.85 42.43
N LEU A 1016 -22.50 19.03 42.90
CA LEU A 1016 -23.86 19.55 42.70
C LEU A 1016 -23.91 20.55 41.55
N ASP A 1017 -24.99 20.55 40.77
CA ASP A 1017 -25.19 21.54 39.70
C ASP A 1017 -25.27 22.97 40.25
N VAL A 1018 -24.54 23.90 39.64
CA VAL A 1018 -24.59 25.30 40.03
C VAL A 1018 -25.88 25.99 39.58
N ALA A 1019 -26.31 27.02 40.33
CA ALA A 1019 -27.49 27.82 39.99
C ALA A 1019 -27.21 28.80 38.83
N TYR A 1020 -28.26 29.26 38.15
CA TYR A 1020 -28.13 30.38 37.22
C TYR A 1020 -27.75 31.67 37.98
N GLY A 1021 -26.90 32.51 37.39
CA GLY A 1021 -26.42 33.73 38.05
C GLY A 1021 -25.05 34.18 37.59
N ILE A 1022 -24.52 35.21 38.26
CA ILE A 1022 -23.18 35.75 38.03
C ILE A 1022 -22.19 35.09 39.01
N TYR A 1023 -21.08 34.63 38.46
CA TYR A 1023 -19.96 34.05 39.19
C TYR A 1023 -18.71 34.91 39.01
N PHE A 1024 -17.84 34.89 40.01
CA PHE A 1024 -16.56 35.59 40.02
C PHE A 1024 -15.44 34.56 40.02
N TYR A 1025 -14.31 34.89 39.39
CA TYR A 1025 -13.15 34.04 39.42
C TYR A 1025 -11.88 34.82 39.76
N VAL A 1026 -10.93 34.13 40.38
CA VAL A 1026 -9.57 34.59 40.63
C VAL A 1026 -8.61 33.53 40.10
N VAL A 1027 -7.69 33.92 39.21
CA VAL A 1027 -6.63 33.04 38.73
C VAL A 1027 -5.31 33.44 39.38
N GLU A 1028 -4.67 32.45 40.01
CA GLU A 1028 -3.36 32.57 40.66
C GLU A 1028 -2.39 31.61 39.98
N ALA A 1029 -1.25 32.10 39.50
CA ALA A 1029 -0.25 31.30 38.80
C ALA A 1029 1.08 31.26 39.60
N PRO A 1030 1.72 30.09 39.74
CA PRO A 1030 3.02 30.00 40.40
C PRO A 1030 4.07 30.90 39.73
N GLY A 1031 4.81 31.67 40.53
CA GLY A 1031 5.87 32.56 40.04
C GLY A 1031 5.39 33.93 39.53
N LEU A 1032 4.09 34.19 39.45
CA LEU A 1032 3.53 35.48 39.08
C LEU A 1032 2.98 36.21 40.31
N SER A 1033 3.34 37.49 40.49
CA SER A 1033 2.78 38.34 41.55
C SER A 1033 1.40 38.91 41.19
N GLU A 1034 1.09 38.97 39.90
CA GLU A 1034 -0.21 39.44 39.40
C GLU A 1034 -1.24 38.32 39.44
N VAL A 1035 -2.49 38.67 39.76
CA VAL A 1035 -3.63 37.76 39.74
C VAL A 1035 -4.71 38.29 38.81
N LYS A 1036 -5.29 37.41 38.00
CA LYS A 1036 -6.43 37.78 37.16
C LYS A 1036 -7.72 37.68 37.95
N ARG A 1037 -8.56 38.71 37.86
CA ARG A 1037 -9.91 38.69 38.43
C ARG A 1037 -10.92 38.95 37.32
N GLY A 1038 -12.04 38.25 37.36
CA GLY A 1038 -13.11 38.47 36.38
C GLY A 1038 -14.45 37.92 36.84
N LYS A 1039 -15.43 38.01 35.94
CA LYS A 1039 -16.79 37.53 36.16
C LYS A 1039 -17.35 36.89 34.89
N PHE A 1040 -18.26 35.96 35.06
CA PHE A 1040 -19.03 35.35 33.98
C PHE A 1040 -20.46 35.08 34.44
N ALA A 1041 -21.37 34.90 33.49
CA ALA A 1041 -22.78 34.63 33.78
C ALA A 1041 -23.21 33.27 33.23
N ILE A 1042 -24.02 32.55 34.01
CA ILE A 1042 -24.69 31.32 33.61
C ILE A 1042 -26.18 31.63 33.51
N ILE A 1043 -26.73 31.46 32.31
CA ILE A 1043 -28.15 31.61 31.98
C ILE A 1043 -28.67 30.21 31.63
N LYS A 1044 -29.66 29.71 32.38
CA LYS A 1044 -30.22 28.36 32.19
C LYS A 1044 -31.43 28.35 31.27
#